data_AF-A0A4D4MEP5-F1
#
_entry.id   AF-A0A4D4MEP5-F1
#
_cell.length_a   1.000
_cell.length_b   1.000
_cell.length_c   1.000
_cell.angle_alpha   90.00
_cell.angle_beta   90.00
_cell.angle_gamma   90.00
#
_symmetry.space_group_name_H-M   'P 1'
#
loop_
_entity.id
_entity.type
_entity.pdbx_description
1 polymer ?
#
loop_
_entity_poly.entity_id
_entity_poly.type
_entity_poly.pdbx_seq_one_letter_code
_entity_poly.pdbx_strand_id
1 'polypeptide(L)'
;MRTDRRRIQTAVLGGADSDEPLMLPMEAIELDAFRRSHEDDTFWCGTLLGGCGGQLTTKLYTDRACHFAHHPDPDGLPHVCGRRSHGVDSADHLYVRSAAAAWLAGRGEQATFEYTRTEGAPIGSVVDVRWRHGALRVHLDQAVAPVWDDDVEPVLGTMVPVDRDTLIRRWYVHRIRLDSVGTARHVQIGTEAFARPIEWFALDKCEMTERGLSTPAVEKIVQARNAPRPSLWSPGKARKVPEPEARAQALLRRLVYARRIESVSLVKQVCGEIEDLTGVEGELQEQLEAAVRHARIWLVEQNEERGKLFDKLKRAVAEQKPGRVRRLLIRVNATAAEDRTDAESAVYERAITYFESLDDLTRDAVEAEADTEKEAQKAAASVRSALHRLRGYDAYTFNLRPQVEDLLRSAASAGELLTRGEARRVEVWKKRAALGPQEQLGVARRYWIQRSCPRCNAEQGKDCVLVEGPSSGKPRKDGHNERLQLIVDERKAAQKMARQQKKARQDVEASAEPMQPAPEAHEREVSPPRPLQERRPEADREGQAQEAGKKTAARLHHQVPRGDWYRMMCPRCHAGPGKLCDNDDRVGPSEKRQLPHDERLRRVLQSDDRLGPGEKQKGARDERQHQAPPPARAKVRPPRPRRREREPQETAGSAARTWDAKEVTCPKCQAGPNSPCMPHGPHHERVEWAKEFTRKLWS
;
A
#
# COMPACT_ATOMS: atom_id res chain seq x y z
N MET A 1 -3.42 12.26 26.56
CA MET A 1 -3.23 13.28 27.60
C MET A 1 -2.07 14.19 27.19
N ARG A 2 -1.99 15.43 27.69
CA ARG A 2 -0.77 16.25 27.55
C ARG A 2 0.22 15.80 28.63
N THR A 3 1.42 15.35 28.25
CA THR A 3 2.44 14.90 29.20
C THR A 3 3.09 16.10 29.86
N ASP A 4 2.99 16.19 31.18
CA ASP A 4 3.58 17.27 31.98
C ASP A 4 5.10 17.09 32.08
N ARG A 5 5.83 17.78 31.21
CA ARG A 5 7.30 17.70 31.06
C ARG A 5 8.09 18.19 32.29
N ARG A 6 7.44 18.71 33.33
CA ARG A 6 8.07 19.15 34.60
C ARG A 6 8.32 18.01 35.59
N ARG A 7 8.01 16.76 35.21
CA ARG A 7 8.01 15.58 36.08
C ARG A 7 9.14 14.62 35.71
N ILE A 8 9.94 14.24 36.71
CA ILE A 8 11.06 13.32 36.55
C ILE A 8 10.51 11.91 36.30
N GLN A 9 10.67 11.39 35.08
CA GLN A 9 10.24 10.05 34.71
C GLN A 9 11.36 8.99 34.78
N THR A 10 12.62 9.42 34.92
CA THR A 10 13.78 8.52 35.00
C THR A 10 14.72 8.84 36.16
N ALA A 11 15.24 7.78 36.77
CA ALA A 11 16.23 7.77 37.83
C ALA A 11 17.36 6.78 37.46
N VAL A 12 18.37 6.67 38.32
CA VAL A 12 19.34 5.56 38.31
C VAL A 12 19.26 4.77 39.62
N LEU A 13 19.66 3.50 39.57
CA LEU A 13 19.62 2.57 40.72
C LEU A 13 20.90 2.65 41.57
N GLY A 14 20.76 2.44 42.88
CA GLY A 14 21.86 2.18 43.82
C GLY A 14 22.68 3.40 44.26
N GLY A 15 22.96 4.36 43.37
CA GLY A 15 23.74 5.55 43.72
C GLY A 15 23.73 6.66 42.67
N ALA A 16 24.15 7.87 43.07
CA ALA A 16 24.12 9.08 42.25
C ALA A 16 24.91 8.99 40.92
N ASP A 17 26.02 8.26 40.89
CA ASP A 17 26.89 8.10 39.71
C ASP A 17 26.68 6.77 38.96
N SER A 18 25.58 6.06 39.27
CA SER A 18 25.22 4.80 38.62
C SER A 18 24.85 5.00 37.14
N ASP A 19 25.22 4.03 36.32
CA ASP A 19 24.86 3.92 34.90
C ASP A 19 23.62 3.05 34.65
N GLU A 20 23.02 2.45 35.69
CA GLU A 20 21.82 1.60 35.58
C GLU A 20 20.53 2.44 35.56
N PRO A 21 19.83 2.56 34.41
CA PRO A 21 18.70 3.48 34.28
C PRO A 21 17.37 2.81 34.61
N LEU A 22 16.51 3.58 35.28
CA LEU A 22 15.16 3.13 35.64
C LEU A 22 14.10 4.16 35.24
N MET A 23 13.06 3.71 34.53
CA MET A 23 11.90 4.50 34.13
C MET A 23 10.71 4.15 35.02
N LEU A 24 10.05 5.16 35.58
CA LEU A 24 8.86 4.94 36.40
C LEU A 24 7.63 4.63 35.53
N PRO A 25 6.73 3.72 35.95
CA PRO A 25 5.40 3.65 35.36
C PRO A 25 4.63 4.95 35.58
N MET A 26 3.87 5.40 34.58
CA MET A 26 3.01 6.57 34.69
C MET A 26 1.68 6.25 35.41
N GLU A 27 1.22 5.00 35.32
CA GLU A 27 -0.07 4.55 35.86
C GLU A 27 0.07 4.05 37.32
N ALA A 28 -0.89 4.42 38.18
CA ALA A 28 -0.86 4.10 39.60
C ALA A 28 -0.79 2.58 39.89
N ILE A 29 -1.53 1.78 39.12
CA ILE A 29 -1.59 0.32 39.27
C ILE A 29 -0.23 -0.33 38.93
N GLU A 30 0.46 0.22 37.94
CA GLU A 30 1.80 -0.24 37.55
C GLU A 30 2.86 0.23 38.57
N LEU A 31 2.71 1.42 39.16
CA LEU A 31 3.61 1.91 40.20
C LEU A 31 3.61 1.01 41.44
N ASP A 32 2.46 0.50 41.89
CA ASP A 32 2.43 -0.41 43.05
C ASP A 32 3.03 -1.79 42.73
N ALA A 33 3.03 -2.22 41.47
CA ALA A 33 3.79 -3.39 41.05
C ALA A 33 5.31 -3.11 41.01
N PHE A 34 5.71 -1.96 40.45
CA PHE A 34 7.09 -1.49 40.40
C PHE A 34 7.71 -1.33 41.79
N ARG A 35 6.96 -0.81 42.77
CA ARG A 35 7.45 -0.66 44.16
C ARG A 35 7.78 -2.00 44.80
N ARG A 36 6.96 -3.03 44.56
CA ARG A 36 7.21 -4.39 45.07
C ARG A 36 8.34 -5.12 44.34
N SER A 37 8.72 -4.69 43.13
CA SER A 37 9.88 -5.25 42.42
C SER A 37 11.19 -4.50 42.68
N HIS A 38 11.14 -3.42 43.47
CA HIS A 38 12.26 -2.55 43.80
C HIS A 38 12.15 -2.09 45.27
N GLU A 39 11.83 -3.01 46.19
CA GLU A 39 11.55 -2.71 47.60
C GLU A 39 12.84 -2.45 48.41
N ASP A 40 13.92 -3.17 48.07
CA ASP A 40 15.26 -3.00 48.64
C ASP A 40 16.12 -1.94 47.90
N ASP A 41 15.61 -1.37 46.80
CA ASP A 41 16.35 -0.48 45.91
C ASP A 41 16.31 1.00 46.34
N THR A 42 17.32 1.75 45.90
CA THR A 42 17.34 3.23 46.03
C THR A 42 17.39 3.90 44.66
N PHE A 43 16.55 4.92 44.48
CA PHE A 43 16.45 5.69 43.23
C PHE A 43 17.17 7.03 43.39
N TRP A 44 17.92 7.44 42.37
CA TRP A 44 18.76 8.64 42.43
C TRP A 44 18.57 9.55 41.22
N CYS A 45 18.65 10.86 41.44
CA CYS A 45 18.66 11.88 40.39
C CYS A 45 20.06 11.94 39.76
N GLY A 46 20.39 10.88 39.02
CA GLY A 46 21.77 10.54 38.65
C GLY A 46 22.53 11.64 37.92
N THR A 47 23.82 11.77 38.20
CA THR A 47 24.71 12.78 37.61
C THR A 47 24.83 12.61 36.09
N LEU A 48 24.84 11.36 35.62
CA LEU A 48 24.81 11.02 34.19
C LEU A 48 23.50 11.46 33.50
N LEU A 49 22.36 11.49 34.20
CA LEU A 49 21.08 12.03 33.70
C LEU A 49 21.03 13.56 33.66
N GLY A 50 22.15 14.25 33.94
CA GLY A 50 22.18 15.69 34.20
C GLY A 50 21.45 16.07 35.50
N GLY A 51 21.33 15.12 36.44
CA GLY A 51 20.74 15.30 37.75
C GLY A 51 21.69 15.92 38.77
N CYS A 52 21.18 16.15 39.97
CA CYS A 52 21.91 16.76 41.09
C CYS A 52 22.58 15.74 42.03
N GLY A 53 22.44 14.44 41.79
CA GLY A 53 22.88 13.38 42.70
C GLY A 53 22.01 13.19 43.95
N GLY A 54 20.90 13.93 44.09
CA GLY A 54 19.96 13.76 45.22
C GLY A 54 19.11 12.50 45.11
N GLN A 55 18.79 11.87 46.24
CA GLN A 55 17.91 10.69 46.29
C GLN A 55 16.47 11.04 45.90
N LEU A 56 15.79 10.11 45.23
CA LEU A 56 14.43 10.24 44.71
C LEU A 56 13.48 9.25 45.39
N THR A 57 12.26 9.72 45.67
CA THR A 57 11.11 8.91 46.05
C THR A 57 10.07 8.86 44.92
N THR A 58 9.11 7.93 44.99
CA THR A 58 8.07 7.74 43.97
C THR A 58 6.74 8.36 44.41
N LYS A 59 6.22 9.32 43.63
CA LYS A 59 4.90 9.92 43.89
C LYS A 59 3.80 9.21 43.11
N LEU A 60 2.97 8.46 43.85
CA LEU A 60 1.70 7.91 43.40
C LEU A 60 0.68 9.04 43.18
N TYR A 61 0.04 9.03 42.02
CA TYR A 61 -1.10 9.90 41.71
C TYR A 61 -2.16 9.11 40.94
N THR A 62 -3.43 9.38 41.22
CA THR A 62 -4.58 8.74 40.54
C THR A 62 -5.31 9.70 39.58
N ASP A 63 -5.07 11.01 39.70
CA ASP A 63 -5.57 12.06 38.80
C ASP A 63 -4.54 12.51 37.75
N ARG A 64 -3.31 11.98 37.86
CA ARG A 64 -2.09 12.51 37.22
C ARG A 64 -1.10 11.37 37.00
N ALA A 65 -0.27 11.47 35.95
CA ALA A 65 0.87 10.58 35.78
C ALA A 65 1.82 10.60 37.00
N CYS A 66 2.14 9.42 37.51
CA CYS A 66 3.14 9.17 38.53
C CYS A 66 4.52 9.67 38.08
N HIS A 67 5.40 9.97 39.04
CA HIS A 67 6.75 10.48 38.75
C HIS A 67 7.67 10.34 39.97
N PHE A 68 8.98 10.37 39.73
CA PHE A 68 9.97 10.56 40.78
C PHE A 68 9.94 12.01 41.28
N ALA A 69 10.26 12.20 42.56
CA ALA A 69 10.51 13.50 43.17
C ALA A 69 11.66 13.40 44.16
N HIS A 70 12.43 14.47 44.35
CA HIS A 70 13.42 14.53 45.43
C HIS A 70 12.74 14.35 46.79
N HIS A 71 13.47 13.77 47.73
CA HIS A 71 13.09 13.86 49.14
C HIS A 71 13.04 15.34 49.56
N PRO A 72 12.14 15.73 50.50
CA PRO A 72 12.16 17.07 51.06
C PRO A 72 13.50 17.33 51.75
N ASP A 73 13.98 18.56 51.63
CA ASP A 73 15.16 19.04 52.34
C ASP A 73 14.91 18.99 53.87
N PRO A 74 15.88 18.57 54.71
CA PRO A 74 15.76 18.61 56.16
C PRO A 74 15.34 19.97 56.73
N ASP A 75 15.77 21.08 56.11
CA ASP A 75 15.41 22.44 56.52
C ASP A 75 14.07 22.92 55.89
N GLY A 76 13.35 22.04 55.19
CA GLY A 76 12.06 22.33 54.57
C GLY A 76 12.12 23.20 53.32
N LEU A 77 13.32 23.52 52.82
CA LEU A 77 13.52 24.34 51.64
C LEU A 77 13.13 23.59 50.34
N PRO A 78 12.70 24.32 49.28
CA PRO A 78 12.44 23.69 47.98
C PRO A 78 13.75 23.22 47.33
N HIS A 79 13.96 21.90 47.28
CA HIS A 79 15.15 21.29 46.67
C HIS A 79 15.33 21.75 45.20
N VAL A 80 16.32 22.60 44.94
CA VAL A 80 16.63 23.14 43.61
C VAL A 80 17.43 22.13 42.78
N CYS A 81 16.81 21.56 41.75
CA CYS A 81 17.48 20.66 40.82
C CYS A 81 17.72 21.36 39.47
N GLY A 82 18.97 21.44 39.02
CA GLY A 82 19.35 22.06 37.74
C GLY A 82 19.08 21.19 36.49
N ARG A 83 18.58 19.97 36.67
CA ARG A 83 18.26 19.02 35.59
C ARG A 83 17.21 19.63 34.65
N ARG A 84 17.50 19.66 33.34
CA ARG A 84 16.59 20.22 32.31
C ARG A 84 15.75 19.15 31.60
N SER A 85 16.28 17.94 31.48
CA SER A 85 15.64 16.83 30.77
C SER A 85 14.99 15.87 31.76
N HIS A 86 13.66 15.90 31.84
CA HIS A 86 12.89 15.10 32.80
C HIS A 86 12.11 13.92 32.20
N GLY A 87 11.95 13.89 30.87
CA GLY A 87 11.17 12.86 30.17
C GLY A 87 11.85 11.49 30.10
N VAL A 88 11.13 10.50 29.55
CA VAL A 88 11.60 9.11 29.37
C VAL A 88 12.78 8.97 28.41
N ASP A 89 12.99 9.99 27.59
CA ASP A 89 14.08 10.23 26.65
C ASP A 89 15.39 10.68 27.33
N SER A 90 15.31 11.23 28.54
CA SER A 90 16.48 11.77 29.25
C SER A 90 17.49 10.71 29.75
N ALA A 91 17.15 9.43 29.67
CA ALA A 91 18.01 8.31 30.07
C ALA A 91 18.54 7.48 28.88
N ASP A 92 18.28 7.89 27.63
CA ASP A 92 18.50 7.05 26.46
C ASP A 92 19.95 6.61 26.28
N HIS A 93 20.90 7.47 26.65
CA HIS A 93 22.33 7.17 26.65
C HIS A 93 22.72 6.03 27.62
N LEU A 94 22.03 5.89 28.75
CA LEU A 94 22.22 4.79 29.69
C LEU A 94 21.59 3.49 29.15
N TYR A 95 20.38 3.56 28.57
CA TYR A 95 19.76 2.40 27.96
C TYR A 95 20.52 1.91 26.71
N VAL A 96 21.13 2.81 25.95
CA VAL A 96 22.07 2.48 24.86
C VAL A 96 23.30 1.77 25.40
N ARG A 97 23.95 2.29 26.46
CA ARG A 97 25.07 1.61 27.13
C ARG A 97 24.70 0.21 27.62
N SER A 98 23.61 0.09 28.38
CA SER A 98 23.14 -1.20 28.92
C SER A 98 22.88 -2.23 27.81
N ALA A 99 22.15 -1.84 26.76
CA ALA A 99 21.87 -2.72 25.62
C ALA A 99 23.14 -3.11 24.84
N ALA A 100 24.06 -2.16 24.59
CA ALA A 100 25.32 -2.42 23.91
C ALA A 100 26.27 -3.30 24.73
N ALA A 101 26.34 -3.09 26.06
CA ALA A 101 27.12 -3.90 26.98
C ALA A 101 26.62 -5.36 26.98
N ALA A 102 25.32 -5.58 27.13
CA ALA A 102 24.73 -6.92 27.06
C ALA A 102 24.96 -7.58 25.68
N TRP A 103 24.86 -6.82 24.59
CA TRP A 103 25.04 -7.30 23.22
C TRP A 103 26.49 -7.72 22.89
N LEU A 104 27.47 -6.98 23.42
CA LEU A 104 28.91 -7.28 23.28
C LEU A 104 29.36 -8.38 24.25
N ALA A 105 28.92 -8.35 25.51
CA ALA A 105 29.20 -9.41 26.48
C ALA A 105 28.64 -10.77 26.03
N GLY A 106 27.45 -10.79 25.41
CA GLY A 106 26.87 -11.98 24.76
C GLY A 106 27.65 -12.51 23.55
N ARG A 107 28.68 -11.79 23.10
CA ARG A 107 29.65 -12.18 22.05
C ARG A 107 31.07 -12.41 22.60
N GLY A 108 31.27 -12.30 23.91
CA GLY A 108 32.58 -12.41 24.56
C GLY A 108 33.47 -11.16 24.44
N GLU A 109 32.93 -10.05 23.94
CA GLU A 109 33.63 -8.77 23.85
C GLU A 109 33.43 -7.94 25.13
N GLN A 110 34.47 -7.23 25.54
CA GLN A 110 34.42 -6.29 26.66
C GLN A 110 34.46 -4.85 26.14
N ALA A 111 33.56 -4.01 26.65
CA ALA A 111 33.27 -2.69 26.09
C ALA A 111 33.50 -1.57 27.12
N THR A 112 34.18 -0.52 26.69
CA THR A 112 34.29 0.76 27.42
C THR A 112 33.31 1.78 26.85
N PHE A 113 32.76 2.61 27.72
CA PHE A 113 31.72 3.58 27.40
C PHE A 113 32.13 4.97 27.86
N GLU A 114 32.07 5.94 26.96
CA GLU A 114 32.42 7.34 27.22
C GLU A 114 31.27 8.27 26.83
N TYR A 115 30.99 9.27 27.68
CA TYR A 115 29.93 10.26 27.46
C TYR A 115 30.55 11.58 26.99
N THR A 116 30.89 11.61 25.71
CA THR A 116 31.59 12.73 25.06
C THR A 116 30.82 14.04 25.24
N ARG A 117 31.35 14.93 26.08
CA ARG A 117 30.74 16.24 26.40
C ARG A 117 31.07 17.25 25.31
N THR A 118 30.04 17.75 24.64
CA THR A 118 30.13 18.90 23.73
C THR A 118 29.66 20.16 24.46
N GLU A 119 30.30 21.31 24.25
CA GLU A 119 29.89 22.57 24.88
C GLU A 119 28.46 22.95 24.48
N GLY A 120 27.64 23.36 25.46
CA GLY A 120 26.22 23.67 25.26
C GLY A 120 25.28 22.47 25.09
N ALA A 121 25.80 21.27 24.80
CA ALA A 121 24.98 20.07 24.63
C ALA A 121 24.63 19.40 25.98
N PRO A 122 23.46 18.73 26.09
CA PRO A 122 23.15 17.82 27.18
C PRO A 122 24.19 16.71 27.39
N ILE A 123 24.29 16.22 28.63
CA ILE A 123 25.02 14.98 28.91
C ILE A 123 24.30 13.79 28.27
N GLY A 124 25.05 12.90 27.63
CA GLY A 124 24.51 11.78 26.88
C GLY A 124 24.04 12.10 25.46
N SER A 125 24.21 13.33 24.96
CA SER A 125 23.95 13.68 23.55
C SER A 125 24.82 12.86 22.57
N VAL A 126 26.01 12.42 23.02
CA VAL A 126 26.85 11.42 22.34
C VAL A 126 27.28 10.33 23.33
N VAL A 127 27.30 9.08 22.87
CA VAL A 127 27.88 7.93 23.57
C VAL A 127 28.91 7.27 22.66
N ASP A 128 30.18 7.28 23.06
CA ASP A 128 31.24 6.54 22.40
C ASP A 128 31.37 5.14 23.04
N VAL A 129 31.22 4.10 22.22
CA VAL A 129 31.31 2.68 22.60
C VAL A 129 32.53 2.08 21.95
N ARG A 130 33.50 1.59 22.73
CA ARG A 130 34.75 1.02 22.20
C ARG A 130 34.98 -0.38 22.76
N TRP A 131 35.46 -1.31 21.94
CA TRP A 131 35.87 -2.65 22.37
C TRP A 131 37.16 -3.03 21.63
N ARG A 132 37.66 -4.26 21.83
CA ARG A 132 38.98 -4.67 21.33
C ARG A 132 39.12 -4.59 19.80
N HIS A 133 38.03 -4.73 19.06
CA HIS A 133 38.02 -4.88 17.60
C HIS A 133 37.13 -3.85 16.88
N GLY A 134 36.82 -2.71 17.50
CA GLY A 134 36.08 -1.63 16.86
C GLY A 134 35.52 -0.58 17.83
N ALA A 135 34.82 0.39 17.26
CA ALA A 135 34.08 1.41 17.99
C ALA A 135 32.80 1.83 17.25
N LEU A 136 31.80 2.30 18.00
CA LEU A 136 30.58 2.96 17.49
C LEU A 136 30.41 4.30 18.21
N ARG A 137 29.99 5.33 17.46
CA ARG A 137 29.62 6.64 18.02
C ARG A 137 28.13 6.85 17.89
N VAL A 138 27.42 6.85 19.01
CA VAL A 138 25.97 7.01 19.04
C VAL A 138 25.62 8.48 19.29
N HIS A 139 25.18 9.21 18.26
CA HIS A 139 24.62 10.55 18.41
C HIS A 139 23.12 10.44 18.72
N LEU A 140 22.69 10.89 19.90
CA LEU A 140 21.27 10.86 20.29
C LEU A 140 20.60 12.23 20.13
N ASP A 141 21.37 13.31 20.18
CA ASP A 141 20.88 14.69 20.09
C ASP A 141 21.27 15.36 18.78
N GLN A 142 20.34 16.14 18.21
CA GLN A 142 20.57 16.97 17.03
C GLN A 142 21.50 18.17 17.29
N ALA A 143 21.72 18.53 18.55
CA ALA A 143 22.64 19.60 18.95
C ALA A 143 24.13 19.27 18.69
N VAL A 144 24.48 17.99 18.50
CA VAL A 144 25.86 17.57 18.20
C VAL A 144 25.92 16.93 16.81
N ALA A 145 26.50 17.67 15.86
CA ALA A 145 26.62 17.24 14.47
C ALA A 145 27.34 15.87 14.34
N PRO A 146 26.85 14.95 13.48
CA PRO A 146 27.55 13.70 13.17
C PRO A 146 28.95 13.91 12.62
N VAL A 147 29.92 13.16 13.14
CA VAL A 147 31.25 13.02 12.53
C VAL A 147 31.21 11.82 11.58
N TRP A 148 31.65 12.01 10.34
CA TRP A 148 31.54 11.00 9.27
C TRP A 148 32.87 10.38 8.86
N ASP A 149 33.97 11.11 9.02
CA ASP A 149 35.28 10.76 8.45
C ASP A 149 36.27 10.20 9.50
N ASP A 150 35.77 9.83 10.69
CA ASP A 150 36.47 9.08 11.72
C ASP A 150 36.45 7.55 11.43
N ASP A 151 37.42 6.80 11.96
CA ASP A 151 37.44 5.32 11.99
C ASP A 151 36.37 4.69 12.92
N VAL A 152 35.27 5.40 13.19
CA VAL A 152 34.22 5.05 14.16
C VAL A 152 32.86 5.15 13.48
N GLU A 153 32.13 4.04 13.35
CA GLU A 153 30.88 4.04 12.58
C GLU A 153 29.76 4.78 13.35
N PRO A 154 29.14 5.82 12.76
CA PRO A 154 28.16 6.65 13.44
C PRO A 154 26.75 6.05 13.42
N VAL A 155 26.10 6.02 14.58
CA VAL A 155 24.72 5.54 14.78
C VAL A 155 23.85 6.69 15.27
N LEU A 156 22.82 7.05 14.51
CA LEU A 156 22.16 8.35 14.67
C LEU A 156 20.70 8.24 15.17
N GLY A 157 20.38 8.97 16.24
CA GLY A 157 19.02 9.11 16.75
C GLY A 157 18.06 9.62 15.68
N THR A 158 16.76 9.29 15.77
CA THR A 158 15.76 9.66 14.74
C THR A 158 15.57 11.15 14.51
N MET A 159 16.04 12.00 15.44
CA MET A 159 15.98 13.46 15.33
C MET A 159 17.25 14.07 14.71
N VAL A 160 18.37 13.35 14.69
CA VAL A 160 19.65 13.86 14.18
C VAL A 160 19.55 13.99 12.65
N PRO A 161 19.75 15.18 12.06
CA PRO A 161 19.63 15.35 10.62
C PRO A 161 20.75 14.63 9.86
N VAL A 162 20.45 14.17 8.65
CA VAL A 162 21.42 13.64 7.68
C VAL A 162 21.05 14.21 6.32
N ASP A 163 22.04 14.76 5.62
CA ASP A 163 21.82 15.34 4.29
C ASP A 163 21.64 14.25 3.22
N ARG A 164 20.99 14.64 2.12
CA ARG A 164 20.67 13.74 1.01
C ARG A 164 21.93 13.18 0.34
N ASP A 165 22.99 13.97 0.29
CA ASP A 165 24.21 13.59 -0.42
C ASP A 165 25.08 12.64 0.42
N THR A 166 25.07 12.74 1.75
CA THR A 166 25.67 11.73 2.64
C THR A 166 24.98 10.37 2.51
N LEU A 167 23.64 10.34 2.42
CA LEU A 167 22.89 9.11 2.11
C LEU A 167 23.24 8.54 0.73
N ILE A 168 23.58 9.38 -0.25
CA ILE A 168 24.03 8.95 -1.59
C ILE A 168 25.49 8.47 -1.55
N ARG A 169 26.37 9.15 -0.80
CA ARG A 169 27.82 8.84 -0.63
C ARG A 169 28.03 7.54 0.15
N ARG A 170 27.51 7.43 1.39
CA ARG A 170 27.65 6.24 2.26
C ARG A 170 26.67 5.11 1.92
N TRP A 171 25.70 5.36 1.03
CA TRP A 171 24.64 4.43 0.57
C TRP A 171 23.56 4.10 1.60
N TYR A 172 23.93 4.07 2.88
CA TYR A 172 23.06 3.97 4.04
C TYR A 172 23.69 4.72 5.23
N VAL A 173 22.90 4.91 6.29
CA VAL A 173 23.38 5.29 7.62
C VAL A 173 22.63 4.48 8.68
N HIS A 174 23.28 4.22 9.82
CA HIS A 174 22.63 3.57 10.95
C HIS A 174 21.75 4.56 11.71
N ARG A 175 20.54 4.11 12.04
CA ARG A 175 19.62 4.82 12.91
C ARG A 175 19.48 4.11 14.24
N ILE A 176 19.18 4.85 15.29
CA ILE A 176 18.74 4.30 16.57
C ILE A 176 17.45 4.96 17.02
N ARG A 177 16.57 4.15 17.61
CA ARG A 177 15.46 4.60 18.45
C ARG A 177 15.32 3.65 19.62
N LEU A 178 14.63 4.10 20.66
CA LEU A 178 14.34 3.30 21.84
C LEU A 178 12.82 3.23 22.03
N ASP A 179 12.25 2.03 21.95
CA ASP A 179 10.82 1.79 22.12
C ASP A 179 10.51 1.44 23.58
N SER A 180 9.60 2.18 24.22
CA SER A 180 9.18 1.88 25.60
C SER A 180 8.17 0.72 25.62
N VAL A 181 8.44 -0.29 26.45
CA VAL A 181 7.60 -1.48 26.65
C VAL A 181 7.50 -1.74 28.15
N GLY A 182 6.37 -1.36 28.76
CA GLY A 182 6.26 -1.26 30.22
C GLY A 182 7.31 -0.28 30.76
N THR A 183 8.07 -0.69 31.76
CA THR A 183 9.17 0.08 32.37
C THR A 183 10.50 -0.02 31.61
N ALA A 184 10.61 -0.88 30.59
CA ALA A 184 11.84 -1.12 29.85
C ALA A 184 11.92 -0.30 28.54
N ARG A 185 13.11 0.19 28.19
CA ARG A 185 13.39 0.90 26.92
C ARG A 185 14.20 -0.03 26.00
N HIS A 186 13.62 -0.44 24.88
CA HIS A 186 14.23 -1.41 23.97
C HIS A 186 14.90 -0.71 22.79
N VAL A 187 16.23 -0.87 22.66
CA VAL A 187 16.99 -0.37 21.51
C VAL A 187 16.53 -1.06 20.22
N GLN A 188 16.27 -0.26 19.19
CA GLN A 188 16.06 -0.69 17.81
C GLN A 188 17.09 0.01 16.92
N ILE A 189 17.83 -0.76 16.12
CA ILE A 189 18.72 -0.26 15.08
C ILE A 189 17.96 -0.22 13.75
N GLY A 190 17.96 0.95 13.12
CA GLY A 190 17.39 1.17 11.80
C GLY A 190 18.47 1.29 10.73
N THR A 191 18.08 1.14 9.48
CA THR A 191 18.94 1.48 8.32
C THR A 191 18.19 2.43 7.42
N GLU A 192 18.63 3.69 7.41
CA GLU A 192 18.15 4.68 6.46
C GLU A 192 19.00 4.62 5.19
N ALA A 193 18.36 4.61 4.03
CA ALA A 193 19.03 4.54 2.73
C ALA A 193 18.23 5.31 1.68
N PHE A 194 18.92 5.91 0.71
CA PHE A 194 18.26 6.81 -0.24
C PHE A 194 17.08 6.14 -0.98
N ALA A 195 15.93 6.82 -0.97
CA ALA A 195 14.65 6.37 -1.53
C ALA A 195 14.11 5.02 -0.99
N ARG A 196 14.47 4.63 0.24
CA ARG A 196 13.89 3.48 0.95
C ARG A 196 13.30 3.92 2.31
N PRO A 197 12.21 3.29 2.78
CA PRO A 197 11.78 3.46 4.16
C PRO A 197 12.80 2.82 5.11
N ILE A 198 12.92 3.36 6.32
CA ILE A 198 13.82 2.82 7.34
C ILE A 198 13.29 1.45 7.79
N GLU A 199 14.03 0.38 7.48
CA GLU A 199 13.83 -0.94 8.08
C GLU A 199 14.44 -0.93 9.50
N TRP A 200 13.72 -1.47 10.49
CA TRP A 200 14.10 -1.47 11.90
C TRP A 200 14.23 -2.89 12.45
N PHE A 201 15.26 -3.11 13.26
CA PHE A 201 15.63 -4.39 13.84
C PHE A 201 15.96 -4.22 15.32
N ALA A 202 15.71 -5.25 16.12
CA ALA A 202 16.26 -5.33 17.46
C ALA A 202 17.77 -5.64 17.39
N LEU A 203 18.51 -5.17 18.40
CA LEU A 203 19.98 -5.20 18.41
C LEU A 203 20.54 -6.65 18.35
N ASP A 204 19.81 -7.64 18.87
CA ASP A 204 20.12 -9.07 18.74
C ASP A 204 20.32 -9.53 17.29
N LYS A 205 19.56 -8.94 16.35
CA LYS A 205 19.59 -9.19 14.90
C LYS A 205 20.58 -8.32 14.14
N CYS A 206 21.44 -7.60 14.86
CA CYS A 206 22.57 -6.88 14.27
C CYS A 206 23.86 -7.69 14.50
N GLU A 207 24.74 -7.63 13.51
CA GLU A 207 26.05 -8.26 13.53
C GLU A 207 27.15 -7.20 13.42
N MET A 208 28.36 -7.54 13.86
CA MET A 208 29.54 -6.71 13.64
C MET A 208 30.35 -7.31 12.50
N THR A 209 30.79 -6.48 11.56
CA THR A 209 31.51 -6.90 10.36
C THR A 209 32.79 -6.08 10.20
N GLU A 210 33.65 -6.45 9.25
CA GLU A 210 34.81 -5.65 8.83
C GLU A 210 34.45 -4.21 8.37
N ARG A 211 33.17 -3.93 8.14
CA ARG A 211 32.64 -2.61 7.75
C ARG A 211 31.88 -1.92 8.90
N GLY A 212 32.11 -2.35 10.13
CA GLY A 212 31.34 -1.91 11.29
C GLY A 212 30.00 -2.64 11.43
N LEU A 213 29.02 -1.95 12.01
CA LEU A 213 27.70 -2.49 12.32
C LEU A 213 26.97 -2.93 11.03
N SER A 214 26.32 -4.10 11.07
CA SER A 214 25.48 -4.59 10.00
C SER A 214 24.06 -4.88 10.49
N THR A 215 23.09 -4.61 9.62
CA THR A 215 21.71 -5.03 9.79
C THR A 215 21.29 -5.89 8.59
N PRO A 216 20.20 -6.66 8.70
CA PRO A 216 19.63 -7.37 7.56
C PRO A 216 19.15 -6.46 6.41
N ALA A 217 19.09 -5.13 6.61
CA ALA A 217 18.87 -4.18 5.52
C ALA A 217 20.19 -3.70 4.88
N VAL A 218 21.25 -3.50 5.67
CA VAL A 218 22.61 -3.24 5.16
C VAL A 218 23.07 -4.40 4.27
N GLU A 219 22.90 -5.64 4.72
CA GLU A 219 23.19 -6.85 3.93
C GLU A 219 22.50 -6.82 2.56
N LYS A 220 21.19 -6.56 2.50
CA LYS A 220 20.43 -6.44 1.24
C LYS A 220 20.98 -5.33 0.34
N ILE A 221 21.43 -4.21 0.91
CA ILE A 221 21.99 -3.07 0.16
C ILE A 221 23.36 -3.42 -0.41
N VAL A 222 24.23 -4.05 0.39
CA VAL A 222 25.57 -4.51 -0.02
C VAL A 222 25.45 -5.63 -1.05
N GLN A 223 24.62 -6.65 -0.79
CA GLN A 223 24.33 -7.73 -1.74
C GLN A 223 23.78 -7.18 -3.08
N ALA A 224 22.84 -6.25 -3.06
CA ALA A 224 22.28 -5.67 -4.29
C ALA A 224 23.27 -4.82 -5.11
N ARG A 225 24.42 -4.43 -4.53
CA ARG A 225 25.48 -3.66 -5.22
C ARG A 225 26.70 -4.52 -5.58
N ASN A 226 26.99 -5.55 -4.78
CA ASN A 226 28.03 -6.54 -5.03
C ASN A 226 27.56 -7.67 -5.98
N ALA A 227 26.25 -7.89 -6.10
CA ALA A 227 25.70 -8.83 -7.07
C ALA A 227 26.20 -8.47 -8.47
N PRO A 228 26.70 -9.45 -9.25
CA PRO A 228 27.00 -9.23 -10.67
C PRO A 228 25.77 -8.59 -11.33
N ARG A 229 25.96 -7.44 -11.99
CA ARG A 229 24.88 -6.80 -12.75
C ARG A 229 24.28 -7.87 -13.67
N PRO A 230 22.95 -8.11 -13.63
CA PRO A 230 22.32 -9.08 -14.52
C PRO A 230 22.79 -8.79 -15.94
N SER A 231 23.30 -9.81 -16.64
CA SER A 231 23.90 -9.62 -17.95
C SER A 231 22.84 -9.12 -18.93
N LEU A 232 22.78 -7.79 -19.10
CA LEU A 232 22.18 -7.16 -20.24
C LEU A 232 22.74 -7.89 -21.47
N TRP A 233 21.83 -8.43 -22.28
CA TRP A 233 22.13 -9.39 -23.35
C TRP A 233 23.46 -9.11 -24.02
N SER A 234 24.32 -10.14 -24.12
CA SER A 234 25.52 -10.11 -24.95
C SER A 234 25.19 -9.51 -26.31
N PRO A 235 25.62 -8.27 -26.61
CA PRO A 235 25.08 -7.56 -27.75
C PRO A 235 25.58 -8.23 -29.02
N GLY A 236 24.64 -8.72 -29.84
CA GLY A 236 24.92 -9.38 -31.12
C GLY A 236 25.61 -8.42 -32.10
N LYS A 237 26.94 -8.28 -31.96
CA LYS A 237 27.79 -7.34 -32.69
C LYS A 237 27.21 -5.93 -32.78
N ALA A 238 26.96 -5.29 -31.62
CA ALA A 238 26.71 -3.86 -31.59
C ALA A 238 27.85 -3.10 -32.27
N ARG A 239 27.51 -2.38 -33.34
CA ARG A 239 28.40 -1.44 -34.05
C ARG A 239 28.88 -0.42 -33.01
N LYS A 240 30.19 -0.12 -32.98
CA LYS A 240 30.76 0.85 -32.00
C LYS A 240 30.07 2.20 -32.17
N VAL A 241 29.21 2.55 -31.22
CA VAL A 241 28.65 3.90 -31.04
C VAL A 241 29.78 4.79 -30.49
N PRO A 242 29.96 6.03 -30.98
CA PRO A 242 30.91 6.97 -30.40
C PRO A 242 30.69 7.19 -28.91
N GLU A 243 31.80 7.30 -28.17
CA GLU A 243 31.80 7.62 -26.74
C GLU A 243 30.99 8.89 -26.36
N PRO A 244 31.08 10.02 -27.10
CA PRO A 244 30.27 11.21 -26.79
C PRO A 244 28.75 10.97 -26.95
N GLU A 245 28.30 10.20 -27.95
CA GLU A 245 26.86 9.88 -28.11
C GLU A 245 26.33 9.04 -26.93
N ALA A 246 27.13 8.07 -26.46
CA ALA A 246 26.77 7.27 -25.30
C ALA A 246 26.69 8.12 -24.01
N ARG A 247 27.59 9.10 -23.87
CA ARG A 247 27.61 10.07 -22.76
C ARG A 247 26.42 11.04 -22.82
N ALA A 248 26.09 11.58 -23.99
CA ALA A 248 24.90 12.40 -24.23
C ALA A 248 23.60 11.70 -23.78
N GLN A 249 23.39 10.45 -24.22
CA GLN A 249 22.22 9.68 -23.81
C GLN A 249 22.20 9.37 -22.30
N ALA A 250 23.36 9.24 -21.64
CA ALA A 250 23.42 9.07 -20.19
C ALA A 250 23.02 10.35 -19.44
N LEU A 251 23.45 11.52 -19.94
CA LEU A 251 23.11 12.82 -19.37
C LEU A 251 21.61 13.15 -19.54
N LEU A 252 21.03 12.91 -20.72
CA LEU A 252 19.59 13.04 -20.95
C LEU A 252 18.78 12.20 -19.92
N ARG A 253 19.21 10.96 -19.66
CA ARG A 253 18.59 10.10 -18.64
C ARG A 253 18.77 10.64 -17.21
N ARG A 254 19.93 11.19 -16.87
CA ARG A 254 20.16 11.87 -15.57
C ARG A 254 19.30 13.13 -15.42
N LEU A 255 19.12 13.92 -16.48
CA LEU A 255 18.33 15.17 -16.44
C LEU A 255 16.83 14.89 -16.24
N VAL A 256 16.30 13.89 -16.96
CA VAL A 256 14.91 13.41 -16.77
C VAL A 256 14.70 12.84 -15.37
N TYR A 257 15.69 12.10 -14.83
CA TYR A 257 15.65 11.63 -13.45
C TYR A 257 15.69 12.77 -12.43
N ALA A 258 16.57 13.75 -12.61
CA ALA A 258 16.75 14.92 -11.75
C ALA A 258 15.48 15.78 -11.65
N ARG A 259 14.81 16.03 -12.78
CA ARG A 259 13.49 16.69 -12.79
C ARG A 259 12.41 15.85 -12.11
N ARG A 260 12.39 14.53 -12.30
CA ARG A 260 11.41 13.61 -11.67
C ARG A 260 11.55 13.54 -10.13
N ILE A 261 12.74 13.81 -9.60
CA ILE A 261 13.01 13.86 -8.15
C ILE A 261 13.09 15.31 -7.61
N GLU A 262 12.64 16.27 -8.41
CA GLU A 262 12.55 17.72 -8.12
C GLU A 262 13.86 18.33 -7.57
N SER A 263 15.01 17.78 -7.97
CA SER A 263 16.33 18.20 -7.46
C SER A 263 16.91 19.35 -8.28
N VAL A 264 16.70 20.57 -7.79
CA VAL A 264 17.21 21.82 -8.38
C VAL A 264 18.74 21.78 -8.55
N SER A 265 19.48 21.31 -7.55
CA SER A 265 20.95 21.17 -7.60
C SER A 265 21.41 20.19 -8.68
N LEU A 266 20.84 18.98 -8.73
CA LEU A 266 21.20 17.98 -9.75
C LEU A 266 20.78 18.39 -11.16
N VAL A 267 19.69 19.16 -11.32
CA VAL A 267 19.31 19.74 -12.62
C VAL A 267 20.32 20.81 -13.05
N LYS A 268 20.72 21.74 -12.16
CA LYS A 268 21.80 22.71 -12.43
C LYS A 268 23.09 22.01 -12.87
N GLN A 269 23.52 20.99 -12.12
CA GLN A 269 24.72 20.19 -12.41
C GLN A 269 24.64 19.51 -13.78
N VAL A 270 23.55 18.79 -14.07
CA VAL A 270 23.45 18.01 -15.31
C VAL A 270 23.27 18.90 -16.55
N CYS A 271 22.71 20.11 -16.42
CA CYS A 271 22.79 21.10 -17.50
C CYS A 271 24.25 21.50 -17.79
N GLY A 272 25.07 21.80 -16.77
CA GLY A 272 26.50 22.07 -16.94
C GLY A 272 27.24 20.90 -17.61
N GLU A 273 27.04 19.67 -17.12
CA GLU A 273 27.65 18.47 -17.73
C GLU A 273 27.23 18.19 -19.19
N ILE A 274 26.11 18.78 -19.65
CA ILE A 274 25.67 18.75 -21.06
C ILE A 274 26.30 19.90 -21.85
N GLU A 275 26.40 21.10 -21.26
CA GLU A 275 27.00 22.27 -21.89
C GLU A 275 28.51 22.10 -22.09
N ASP A 276 29.18 21.33 -21.23
CA ASP A 276 30.58 20.89 -21.36
C ASP A 276 30.80 19.76 -22.39
N LEU A 277 29.73 19.16 -22.94
CA LEU A 277 29.86 17.96 -23.80
C LEU A 277 30.15 18.33 -25.26
N THR A 278 31.40 18.12 -25.67
CA THR A 278 31.85 18.28 -27.07
C THR A 278 31.79 16.97 -27.86
N GLY A 279 31.73 17.08 -29.20
CA GLY A 279 31.78 15.93 -30.10
C GLY A 279 30.44 15.19 -30.32
N VAL A 280 29.31 15.87 -30.13
CA VAL A 280 27.96 15.39 -30.47
C VAL A 280 27.40 16.27 -31.58
N GLU A 281 26.84 15.66 -32.63
CA GLU A 281 26.32 16.37 -33.81
C GLU A 281 24.92 15.86 -34.20
N GLY A 282 24.19 16.65 -34.98
CA GLY A 282 22.87 16.29 -35.51
C GLY A 282 21.77 16.17 -34.45
N GLU A 283 20.81 15.26 -34.68
CA GLU A 283 19.57 15.12 -33.88
C GLU A 283 19.83 14.99 -32.37
N LEU A 284 20.92 14.34 -31.96
CA LEU A 284 21.25 14.15 -30.54
C LEU A 284 21.69 15.44 -29.86
N GLN A 285 22.34 16.35 -30.59
CA GLN A 285 22.69 17.69 -30.10
C GLN A 285 21.42 18.55 -29.94
N GLU A 286 20.51 18.53 -30.94
CA GLU A 286 19.23 19.24 -30.86
C GLU A 286 18.39 18.75 -29.65
N GLN A 287 18.41 17.44 -29.37
CA GLN A 287 17.75 16.84 -28.21
C GLN A 287 18.39 17.28 -26.87
N LEU A 288 19.73 17.36 -26.79
CA LEU A 288 20.44 17.88 -25.61
C LEU A 288 20.05 19.33 -25.33
N GLU A 289 20.13 20.20 -26.33
CA GLU A 289 19.78 21.60 -26.18
C GLU A 289 18.30 21.82 -25.84
N ALA A 290 17.38 21.06 -26.46
CA ALA A 290 15.97 21.11 -26.11
C ALA A 290 15.72 20.68 -24.65
N ALA A 291 16.42 19.64 -24.19
CA ALA A 291 16.33 19.20 -22.80
C ALA A 291 16.88 20.23 -21.81
N VAL A 292 18.01 20.89 -22.13
CA VAL A 292 18.59 21.99 -21.34
C VAL A 292 17.67 23.22 -21.36
N ARG A 293 17.08 23.60 -22.49
CA ARG A 293 16.08 24.69 -22.57
C ARG A 293 14.88 24.40 -21.66
N HIS A 294 14.30 23.20 -21.72
CA HIS A 294 13.19 22.81 -20.84
C HIS A 294 13.60 22.71 -19.35
N ALA A 295 14.84 22.31 -19.05
CA ALA A 295 15.35 22.30 -17.68
C ALA A 295 15.58 23.72 -17.14
N ARG A 296 16.09 24.65 -17.94
CA ARG A 296 16.25 26.07 -17.60
C ARG A 296 14.90 26.75 -17.32
N ILE A 297 13.87 26.48 -18.14
CA ILE A 297 12.49 26.95 -17.86
C ILE A 297 12.00 26.41 -16.52
N TRP A 298 12.12 25.09 -16.29
CA TRP A 298 11.72 24.47 -15.04
C TRP A 298 12.46 25.02 -13.81
N LEU A 299 13.74 25.37 -13.93
CA LEU A 299 14.50 26.04 -12.86
C LEU A 299 13.92 27.44 -12.53
N VAL A 300 13.41 28.18 -13.51
CA VAL A 300 12.71 29.46 -13.26
C VAL A 300 11.38 29.21 -12.54
N GLU A 301 10.61 28.22 -12.95
CA GLU A 301 9.35 27.82 -12.28
C GLU A 301 9.59 27.41 -10.80
N GLN A 302 10.66 26.66 -10.53
CA GLN A 302 11.03 26.30 -9.16
C GLN A 302 11.47 27.52 -8.33
N ASN A 303 12.25 28.43 -8.91
CA ASN A 303 12.63 29.68 -8.24
C ASN A 303 11.41 30.57 -7.93
N GLU A 304 10.41 30.60 -8.82
CA GLU A 304 9.13 31.27 -8.57
C GLU A 304 8.35 30.65 -7.40
N GLU A 305 8.17 29.32 -7.38
CA GLU A 305 7.46 28.65 -6.26
C GLU A 305 8.23 28.75 -4.94
N ARG A 306 9.56 28.78 -4.99
CA ARG A 306 10.43 29.08 -3.85
C ARG A 306 10.23 30.52 -3.35
N GLY A 307 10.24 31.53 -4.23
CA GLY A 307 9.91 32.90 -3.89
C GLY A 307 8.50 33.03 -3.25
N LYS A 308 7.49 32.42 -3.88
CA LYS A 308 6.12 32.35 -3.36
C LYS A 308 6.05 31.62 -2.01
N LEU A 309 6.97 30.71 -1.68
CA LEU A 309 7.06 30.04 -0.37
C LEU A 309 7.67 30.97 0.69
N PHE A 310 8.76 31.68 0.38
CA PHE A 310 9.35 32.68 1.28
C PHE A 310 8.41 33.86 1.54
N ASP A 311 7.64 34.31 0.55
CA ASP A 311 6.59 35.33 0.75
C ASP A 311 5.47 34.85 1.69
N LYS A 312 5.07 33.57 1.60
CA LYS A 312 4.10 32.97 2.53
C LYS A 312 4.67 32.93 3.95
N LEU A 313 5.97 32.64 4.13
CA LEU A 313 6.66 32.65 5.44
C LEU A 313 6.74 34.07 6.02
N LYS A 314 7.27 35.03 5.24
CA LYS A 314 7.34 36.45 5.59
C LYS A 314 5.98 37.00 6.02
N ARG A 315 4.90 36.64 5.30
CA ARG A 315 3.54 37.03 5.66
C ARG A 315 3.01 36.32 6.90
N ALA A 316 3.35 35.05 7.13
CA ALA A 316 2.94 34.32 8.33
C ALA A 316 3.57 34.91 9.62
N VAL A 317 4.81 35.41 9.54
CA VAL A 317 5.48 36.16 10.61
C VAL A 317 4.80 37.51 10.84
N ALA A 318 4.55 38.29 9.77
CA ALA A 318 3.87 39.58 9.86
C ALA A 318 2.41 39.48 10.36
N GLU A 319 1.71 38.40 10.01
CA GLU A 319 0.37 38.05 10.53
C GLU A 319 0.41 37.48 11.96
N GLN A 320 1.58 37.29 12.57
CA GLN A 320 1.82 36.66 13.89
C GLN A 320 1.07 35.32 14.08
N LYS A 321 1.21 34.40 13.11
CA LYS A 321 0.54 33.07 13.16
C LYS A 321 1.56 31.95 13.40
N PRO A 322 1.87 31.60 14.66
CA PRO A 322 3.03 30.77 14.98
C PRO A 322 2.92 29.34 14.41
N GLY A 323 1.73 28.72 14.44
CA GLY A 323 1.50 27.43 13.77
C GLY A 323 1.57 27.47 12.24
N ARG A 324 1.38 28.65 11.62
CA ARG A 324 1.62 28.86 10.18
C ARG A 324 3.11 29.05 9.90
N VAL A 325 3.83 29.76 10.78
CA VAL A 325 5.29 29.92 10.72
C VAL A 325 6.00 28.58 10.86
N ARG A 326 5.73 27.76 11.89
CA ARG A 326 6.36 26.44 12.08
C ARG A 326 6.20 25.52 10.85
N ARG A 327 4.98 25.42 10.29
CA ARG A 327 4.72 24.63 9.08
C ARG A 327 5.46 25.16 7.84
N LEU A 328 5.68 26.47 7.73
CA LEU A 328 6.41 27.07 6.61
C LEU A 328 7.94 27.04 6.79
N LEU A 329 8.45 27.17 8.03
CA LEU A 329 9.87 26.98 8.36
C LEU A 329 10.35 25.58 7.96
N ILE A 330 9.63 24.53 8.36
CA ILE A 330 9.95 23.13 8.00
C ILE A 330 10.01 22.96 6.48
N ARG A 331 9.02 23.53 5.75
CA ARG A 331 8.96 23.42 4.29
C ARG A 331 10.05 24.23 3.59
N VAL A 332 10.36 25.44 4.07
CA VAL A 332 11.47 26.26 3.56
C VAL A 332 12.80 25.54 3.78
N ASN A 333 13.02 24.97 4.97
CA ASN A 333 14.26 24.23 5.25
C ASN A 333 14.40 23.00 4.36
N ALA A 334 13.32 22.24 4.13
CA ALA A 334 13.32 21.08 3.24
C ALA A 334 13.46 21.41 1.74
N THR A 335 13.15 22.64 1.31
CA THR A 335 13.25 23.09 -0.10
C THR A 335 14.56 23.85 -0.40
N ALA A 336 15.11 24.55 0.59
CA ALA A 336 16.31 25.38 0.44
C ALA A 336 17.08 25.40 1.77
N ALA A 337 17.71 24.28 2.14
CA ALA A 337 18.67 24.26 3.26
C ALA A 337 20.01 24.89 2.85
N GLU A 338 20.49 24.54 1.65
CA GLU A 338 21.88 24.72 1.24
C GLU A 338 22.11 25.88 0.23
N ASP A 339 21.06 26.34 -0.47
CA ASP A 339 21.19 27.31 -1.58
C ASP A 339 20.31 28.59 -1.44
N ARG A 340 20.08 29.04 -0.19
CA ARG A 340 19.43 30.33 0.10
C ARG A 340 20.27 31.50 -0.39
N THR A 341 19.61 32.49 -1.00
CA THR A 341 20.16 33.84 -1.12
C THR A 341 20.12 34.58 0.22
N ASP A 342 20.94 35.63 0.39
CA ASP A 342 20.96 36.43 1.63
C ASP A 342 19.58 37.00 2.00
N ALA A 343 18.78 37.36 0.99
CA ALA A 343 17.41 37.84 1.18
C ALA A 343 16.47 36.75 1.72
N GLU A 344 16.64 35.50 1.28
CA GLU A 344 15.90 34.33 1.76
C GLU A 344 16.35 33.91 3.16
N SER A 345 17.66 33.88 3.41
CA SER A 345 18.23 33.69 4.75
C SER A 345 17.70 34.74 5.73
N ALA A 346 17.69 36.02 5.37
CA ALA A 346 17.11 37.07 6.21
C ALA A 346 15.60 36.90 6.47
N VAL A 347 14.84 36.26 5.57
CA VAL A 347 13.42 35.88 5.83
C VAL A 347 13.35 34.68 6.78
N TYR A 348 14.25 33.72 6.66
CA TYR A 348 14.33 32.53 7.52
C TYR A 348 14.72 32.90 8.96
N GLU A 349 15.78 33.69 9.16
CA GLU A 349 16.22 34.13 10.50
C GLU A 349 15.12 34.92 11.22
N ARG A 350 14.49 35.90 10.55
CA ARG A 350 13.34 36.63 11.13
C ARG A 350 12.18 35.72 11.54
N ALA A 351 12.01 34.59 10.88
CA ALA A 351 10.98 33.61 11.23
C ALA A 351 11.39 32.70 12.39
N ILE A 352 12.69 32.37 12.52
CA ILE A 352 13.25 31.70 13.70
C ILE A 352 13.17 32.62 14.91
N THR A 353 13.74 33.83 14.86
CA THR A 353 13.72 34.78 15.99
C THR A 353 12.30 35.09 16.46
N TYR A 354 11.34 35.22 15.53
CA TYR A 354 9.92 35.33 15.90
C TYR A 354 9.42 34.09 16.66
N PHE A 355 9.72 32.88 16.19
CA PHE A 355 9.26 31.64 16.82
C PHE A 355 9.94 31.34 18.17
N GLU A 356 11.20 31.75 18.34
CA GLU A 356 11.95 31.69 19.60
C GLU A 356 11.42 32.72 20.60
N SER A 357 11.05 33.92 20.15
CA SER A 357 10.46 34.97 20.99
C SER A 357 9.04 34.69 21.49
N LEU A 358 8.40 33.61 21.03
CA LEU A 358 7.13 33.12 21.59
C LEU A 358 7.34 32.59 23.00
N ASP A 359 6.35 32.77 23.87
CA ASP A 359 6.31 32.11 25.17
C ASP A 359 6.18 30.57 25.02
N ASP A 360 6.64 29.84 26.03
CA ASP A 360 6.67 28.38 25.99
C ASP A 360 5.27 27.74 25.91
N LEU A 361 4.21 28.40 26.42
CA LEU A 361 2.83 27.88 26.35
C LEU A 361 2.28 27.98 24.92
N THR A 362 2.56 29.08 24.22
CA THR A 362 2.26 29.26 22.79
C THR A 362 3.07 28.28 21.94
N ARG A 363 4.35 28.03 22.28
CA ARG A 363 5.20 27.05 21.60
C ARG A 363 4.67 25.62 21.80
N ASP A 364 4.36 25.22 23.03
CA ASP A 364 3.72 23.94 23.40
C ASP A 364 2.32 23.76 22.78
N ALA A 365 1.58 24.86 22.54
CA ALA A 365 0.29 24.81 21.85
C ALA A 365 0.46 24.48 20.37
N VAL A 366 1.40 25.13 19.69
CA VAL A 366 1.72 24.88 18.27
C VAL A 366 2.37 23.51 18.05
N GLU A 367 3.20 23.04 18.98
CA GLU A 367 3.78 21.70 18.94
C GLU A 367 2.69 20.63 19.08
N ALA A 368 1.76 20.79 20.05
CA ALA A 368 0.63 19.89 20.24
C ALA A 368 -0.37 19.92 19.08
N GLU A 369 -0.61 21.07 18.45
CA GLU A 369 -1.39 21.17 17.21
C GLU A 369 -0.74 20.31 16.11
N ALA A 370 0.58 20.45 15.91
CA ALA A 370 1.29 19.72 14.87
C ALA A 370 1.33 18.19 15.12
N ASP A 371 1.47 17.75 16.37
CA ASP A 371 1.43 16.32 16.70
C ASP A 371 0.02 15.72 16.57
N THR A 372 -1.04 16.48 16.88
CA THR A 372 -2.42 16.03 16.62
C THR A 372 -2.73 16.00 15.12
N GLU A 373 -2.22 16.94 14.32
CA GLU A 373 -2.31 16.91 12.85
C GLU A 373 -1.60 15.66 12.27
N LYS A 374 -0.38 15.38 12.76
CA LYS A 374 0.45 14.23 12.36
C LYS A 374 -0.20 12.88 12.69
N GLU A 375 -0.72 12.71 13.90
CA GLU A 375 -1.44 11.47 14.28
C GLU A 375 -2.78 11.34 13.54
N ALA A 376 -3.49 12.44 13.23
CA ALA A 376 -4.69 12.40 12.40
C ALA A 376 -4.37 11.99 10.94
N GLN A 377 -3.29 12.50 10.35
CA GLN A 377 -2.83 12.09 9.00
C GLN A 377 -2.45 10.60 8.96
N LYS A 378 -1.72 10.12 9.97
CA LYS A 378 -1.36 8.70 10.18
C LYS A 378 -2.61 7.82 10.39
N ALA A 379 -3.58 8.29 11.15
CA ALA A 379 -4.88 7.63 11.32
C ALA A 379 -5.65 7.55 9.99
N ALA A 380 -5.68 8.62 9.18
CA ALA A 380 -6.30 8.61 7.85
C ALA A 380 -5.58 7.65 6.87
N ALA A 381 -4.26 7.50 6.96
CA ALA A 381 -3.52 6.47 6.22
C ALA A 381 -3.87 5.03 6.69
N SER A 382 -4.02 4.83 8.01
CA SER A 382 -4.49 3.57 8.60
C SER A 382 -5.92 3.21 8.20
N VAL A 383 -6.85 4.18 8.19
CA VAL A 383 -8.22 4.01 7.67
C VAL A 383 -8.22 3.59 6.21
N ARG A 384 -7.43 4.26 5.35
CA ARG A 384 -7.31 3.89 3.93
C ARG A 384 -6.78 2.46 3.75
N SER A 385 -5.80 2.07 4.56
CA SER A 385 -5.21 0.72 4.55
C SER A 385 -6.19 -0.35 5.07
N ALA A 386 -6.91 -0.09 6.16
CA ALA A 386 -7.95 -0.98 6.69
C ALA A 386 -9.13 -1.11 5.70
N LEU A 387 -9.62 0.01 5.16
CA LEU A 387 -10.62 0.03 4.09
C LEU A 387 -10.14 -0.64 2.80
N HIS A 388 -8.83 -0.82 2.58
CA HIS A 388 -8.32 -1.65 1.49
C HIS A 388 -8.41 -3.14 1.85
N ARG A 389 -7.83 -3.56 2.98
CA ARG A 389 -7.86 -4.96 3.47
C ARG A 389 -9.29 -5.51 3.53
N LEU A 390 -10.22 -4.75 4.11
CA LEU A 390 -11.60 -5.19 4.31
C LEU A 390 -12.38 -5.45 2.99
N ARG A 391 -11.92 -4.99 1.82
CA ARG A 391 -12.59 -5.27 0.52
C ARG A 391 -12.70 -6.76 0.18
N GLY A 392 -11.88 -7.62 0.78
CA GLY A 392 -11.88 -9.06 0.56
C GLY A 392 -12.84 -9.87 1.45
N TYR A 393 -13.55 -9.21 2.38
CA TYR A 393 -14.42 -9.86 3.36
C TYR A 393 -15.92 -9.57 3.11
N ASP A 394 -16.76 -10.35 3.77
CA ASP A 394 -18.20 -10.13 3.93
C ASP A 394 -18.56 -9.98 5.42
N ALA A 395 -19.85 -9.87 5.75
CA ALA A 395 -20.31 -9.78 7.15
C ALA A 395 -20.03 -11.05 7.98
N TYR A 396 -19.72 -12.18 7.34
CA TYR A 396 -19.63 -13.52 7.95
C TYR A 396 -18.18 -14.02 7.98
N THR A 397 -17.24 -13.09 8.12
CA THR A 397 -15.81 -13.38 8.25
C THR A 397 -15.44 -13.44 9.74
N PHE A 398 -14.89 -14.56 10.18
CA PHE A 398 -14.61 -14.87 11.59
C PHE A 398 -13.85 -13.75 12.35
N ASN A 399 -12.83 -13.15 11.70
CA ASN A 399 -12.02 -12.08 12.27
C ASN A 399 -12.43 -10.66 11.79
N LEU A 400 -13.70 -10.44 11.45
CA LEU A 400 -14.18 -9.12 10.99
C LEU A 400 -14.22 -8.10 12.13
N ARG A 401 -14.71 -8.50 13.32
CA ARG A 401 -15.07 -7.57 14.40
C ARG A 401 -13.88 -6.70 14.87
N PRO A 402 -12.71 -7.26 15.23
CA PRO A 402 -11.57 -6.46 15.70
C PRO A 402 -11.02 -5.54 14.60
N GLN A 403 -11.02 -5.99 13.34
CA GLN A 403 -10.56 -5.18 12.20
C GLN A 403 -11.49 -4.00 11.91
N VAL A 404 -12.78 -4.10 12.24
CA VAL A 404 -13.74 -2.99 12.12
C VAL A 404 -13.68 -2.08 13.36
N GLU A 405 -13.38 -2.61 14.54
CA GLU A 405 -13.13 -1.82 15.76
C GLU A 405 -11.85 -0.96 15.63
N ASP A 406 -10.76 -1.52 15.09
CA ASP A 406 -9.54 -0.77 14.75
C ASP A 406 -9.77 0.27 13.64
N LEU A 407 -10.60 -0.06 12.64
CA LEU A 407 -11.03 0.89 11.61
C LEU A 407 -11.78 2.07 12.24
N LEU A 408 -12.69 1.81 13.18
CA LEU A 408 -13.49 2.83 13.84
C LEU A 408 -12.64 3.71 14.76
N ARG A 409 -11.70 3.12 15.52
CA ARG A 409 -10.73 3.88 16.33
C ARG A 409 -9.89 4.80 15.44
N SER A 410 -9.35 4.26 14.35
CA SER A 410 -8.60 5.04 13.35
C SER A 410 -9.45 6.11 12.67
N ALA A 411 -10.74 5.86 12.44
CA ALA A 411 -11.63 6.83 11.82
C ALA A 411 -11.99 7.99 12.75
N ALA A 412 -12.16 7.73 14.05
CA ALA A 412 -12.35 8.78 15.05
C ALA A 412 -11.11 9.68 15.13
N SER A 413 -9.90 9.11 15.18
CA SER A 413 -8.65 9.89 15.20
C SER A 413 -8.34 10.63 13.89
N ALA A 414 -8.86 10.18 12.76
CA ALA A 414 -8.66 10.83 11.45
C ALA A 414 -9.56 12.05 11.23
N GLY A 415 -10.73 12.12 11.89
CA GLY A 415 -11.64 13.26 11.84
C GLY A 415 -12.00 13.70 10.41
N GLU A 416 -11.86 15.00 10.15
CA GLU A 416 -12.20 15.64 8.86
C GLU A 416 -11.27 15.26 7.70
N LEU A 417 -10.12 14.62 7.97
CA LEU A 417 -9.19 14.16 6.92
C LEU A 417 -9.73 12.96 6.11
N LEU A 418 -10.89 12.41 6.51
CA LEU A 418 -11.60 11.38 5.75
C LEU A 418 -12.54 12.00 4.71
N THR A 419 -12.44 11.57 3.45
CA THR A 419 -13.40 12.00 2.44
C THR A 419 -14.82 11.51 2.77
N ARG A 420 -15.83 12.23 2.29
CA ARG A 420 -17.25 11.77 2.34
C ARG A 420 -17.45 10.37 1.73
N GLY A 421 -16.54 9.92 0.85
CA GLY A 421 -16.53 8.56 0.31
C GLY A 421 -16.03 7.52 1.31
N GLU A 422 -14.98 7.83 2.07
CA GLU A 422 -14.39 6.94 3.08
C GLU A 422 -15.25 6.85 4.34
N ALA A 423 -15.76 7.98 4.85
CA ALA A 423 -16.66 7.98 6.01
C ALA A 423 -17.90 7.08 5.79
N ARG A 424 -18.54 7.16 4.61
CA ARG A 424 -19.64 6.25 4.24
C ARG A 424 -19.21 4.78 4.19
N ARG A 425 -17.96 4.48 3.79
CA ARG A 425 -17.44 3.10 3.78
C ARG A 425 -17.14 2.59 5.20
N VAL A 426 -16.73 3.45 6.13
CA VAL A 426 -16.57 3.11 7.55
C VAL A 426 -17.93 2.74 8.17
N GLU A 427 -18.96 3.57 8.00
CA GLU A 427 -20.31 3.27 8.51
C GLU A 427 -20.93 2.01 7.89
N VAL A 428 -20.63 1.71 6.61
CA VAL A 428 -21.02 0.44 5.96
C VAL A 428 -20.34 -0.77 6.62
N TRP A 429 -19.08 -0.65 7.07
CA TRP A 429 -18.39 -1.74 7.76
C TRP A 429 -18.85 -1.93 9.20
N LYS A 430 -19.06 -0.83 9.93
CA LYS A 430 -19.70 -0.80 11.26
C LYS A 430 -21.03 -1.55 11.27
N LYS A 431 -21.89 -1.30 10.27
CA LYS A 431 -23.18 -2.01 10.11
C LYS A 431 -23.02 -3.50 9.79
N ARG A 432 -21.95 -3.94 9.11
CA ARG A 432 -21.68 -5.38 8.89
C ARG A 432 -21.15 -6.08 10.14
N ALA A 433 -20.24 -5.46 10.89
CA ALA A 433 -19.70 -6.06 12.11
C ALA A 433 -20.79 -6.32 13.17
N ALA A 434 -21.87 -5.53 13.16
CA ALA A 434 -23.05 -5.73 14.00
C ALA A 434 -23.89 -6.98 13.65
N LEU A 435 -23.73 -7.59 12.48
CA LEU A 435 -24.46 -8.81 12.08
C LEU A 435 -23.90 -10.10 12.71
N GLY A 436 -22.73 -10.03 13.33
CA GLY A 436 -22.11 -11.12 14.08
C GLY A 436 -21.29 -12.11 13.22
N PRO A 437 -20.19 -12.65 13.74
CA PRO A 437 -19.42 -13.68 13.05
C PRO A 437 -20.13 -15.04 13.09
N GLN A 438 -19.94 -15.84 12.05
CA GLN A 438 -20.07 -17.29 12.14
C GLN A 438 -18.67 -17.93 12.15
N GLU A 439 -18.51 -19.02 12.89
CA GLU A 439 -17.29 -19.83 12.85
C GLU A 439 -17.13 -20.51 11.50
N GLN A 440 -15.93 -20.45 10.90
CA GLN A 440 -15.71 -20.97 9.54
C GLN A 440 -15.33 -22.45 9.58
N LEU A 441 -16.18 -23.31 9.00
CA LEU A 441 -16.02 -24.76 9.07
C LEU A 441 -14.73 -25.25 8.35
N GLY A 442 -13.88 -25.98 9.07
CA GLY A 442 -12.56 -26.45 8.61
C GLY A 442 -12.59 -27.51 7.52
N VAL A 443 -12.91 -27.12 6.28
CA VAL A 443 -12.92 -28.02 5.12
C VAL A 443 -12.03 -27.47 3.99
N ALA A 444 -11.06 -28.28 3.54
CA ALA A 444 -10.15 -27.88 2.46
C ALA A 444 -10.87 -27.75 1.10
N ARG A 445 -10.46 -26.74 0.30
CA ARG A 445 -11.09 -26.33 -0.98
C ARG A 445 -11.42 -27.48 -1.93
N ARG A 446 -10.52 -28.46 -2.06
CA ARG A 446 -10.69 -29.64 -2.93
C ARG A 446 -11.96 -30.46 -2.67
N TYR A 447 -12.56 -30.36 -1.48
CA TYR A 447 -13.80 -31.06 -1.12
C TYR A 447 -15.03 -30.19 -1.35
N TRP A 448 -15.12 -28.99 -0.76
CA TRP A 448 -16.35 -28.18 -0.84
C TRP A 448 -16.62 -27.60 -2.23
N ILE A 449 -15.60 -27.43 -3.06
CA ILE A 449 -15.78 -26.92 -4.44
C ILE A 449 -16.51 -27.93 -5.34
N GLN A 450 -16.62 -29.20 -4.92
CA GLN A 450 -17.33 -30.26 -5.64
C GLN A 450 -18.86 -30.14 -5.59
N ARG A 451 -19.42 -29.10 -4.93
CA ARG A 451 -20.87 -28.85 -4.82
C ARG A 451 -21.22 -27.44 -5.22
N SER A 452 -22.48 -27.20 -5.60
CA SER A 452 -23.01 -25.85 -5.66
C SER A 452 -23.05 -25.21 -4.26
N CYS A 453 -22.98 -23.89 -4.19
CA CYS A 453 -23.10 -23.13 -2.94
C CYS A 453 -24.55 -22.66 -2.74
N PRO A 454 -25.31 -23.17 -1.76
CA PRO A 454 -26.71 -22.77 -1.56
C PRO A 454 -26.88 -21.30 -1.16
N ARG A 455 -25.83 -20.63 -0.66
CA ARG A 455 -25.86 -19.20 -0.26
C ARG A 455 -25.57 -18.19 -1.38
N CYS A 456 -24.85 -18.58 -2.44
CA CYS A 456 -24.42 -17.63 -3.49
C CYS A 456 -24.57 -18.18 -4.92
N ASN A 457 -25.20 -19.35 -5.04
CA ASN A 457 -25.45 -20.08 -6.28
C ASN A 457 -24.21 -20.36 -7.16
N ALA A 458 -23.00 -20.19 -6.61
CA ALA A 458 -21.76 -20.60 -7.26
C ALA A 458 -21.80 -22.11 -7.56
N GLU A 459 -21.63 -22.47 -8.83
CA GLU A 459 -21.71 -23.83 -9.34
C GLU A 459 -20.58 -24.75 -8.79
N GLN A 460 -20.74 -26.05 -9.03
CA GLN A 460 -19.66 -27.03 -8.88
C GLN A 460 -18.42 -26.57 -9.68
N GLY A 461 -17.24 -26.71 -9.09
CA GLY A 461 -15.96 -26.25 -9.67
C GLY A 461 -15.68 -24.75 -9.53
N LYS A 462 -16.67 -23.91 -9.19
CA LYS A 462 -16.49 -22.45 -9.02
C LYS A 462 -16.36 -22.07 -7.54
N ASP A 463 -15.50 -21.11 -7.22
CA ASP A 463 -15.38 -20.56 -5.87
C ASP A 463 -16.66 -19.84 -5.43
N CYS A 464 -16.88 -19.74 -4.11
CA CYS A 464 -17.95 -18.90 -3.58
C CYS A 464 -17.69 -17.43 -3.91
N VAL A 465 -18.73 -16.65 -4.20
CA VAL A 465 -18.63 -15.21 -4.41
C VAL A 465 -19.17 -14.43 -3.22
N LEU A 466 -18.55 -13.31 -2.88
CA LEU A 466 -19.07 -12.37 -1.87
C LEU A 466 -20.51 -12.00 -2.25
N VAL A 467 -21.47 -12.23 -1.36
CA VAL A 467 -22.89 -11.93 -1.65
C VAL A 467 -23.17 -10.45 -1.41
N GLU A 468 -22.56 -9.84 -0.40
CA GLU A 468 -22.90 -8.52 0.10
C GLU A 468 -21.80 -7.48 -0.07
N GLY A 469 -22.19 -6.25 -0.44
CA GLY A 469 -21.35 -5.06 -0.33
C GLY A 469 -20.57 -4.65 -1.60
N PRO A 470 -19.61 -3.71 -1.47
CA PRO A 470 -18.95 -3.04 -2.60
C PRO A 470 -17.93 -3.90 -3.35
N SER A 471 -17.98 -5.23 -3.19
CA SER A 471 -17.28 -6.22 -4.00
C SER A 471 -18.11 -7.51 -4.14
N SER A 472 -19.44 -7.38 -4.02
CA SER A 472 -20.38 -8.45 -4.35
C SER A 472 -20.12 -9.01 -5.76
N GLY A 473 -20.23 -10.33 -5.92
CA GLY A 473 -19.89 -11.05 -7.14
C GLY A 473 -18.40 -11.35 -7.34
N LYS A 474 -17.48 -10.84 -6.50
CA LYS A 474 -16.06 -11.27 -6.53
C LYS A 474 -15.85 -12.59 -5.78
N PRO A 475 -14.94 -13.47 -6.22
CA PRO A 475 -14.64 -14.71 -5.51
C PRO A 475 -14.05 -14.46 -4.12
N ARG A 476 -14.59 -15.16 -3.12
CA ARG A 476 -14.07 -15.29 -1.75
C ARG A 476 -12.96 -16.35 -1.75
N LYS A 477 -11.97 -16.19 -0.88
CA LYS A 477 -10.85 -17.15 -0.72
C LYS A 477 -11.31 -18.54 -0.22
N ASP A 478 -12.39 -18.55 0.56
CA ASP A 478 -12.97 -19.70 1.24
C ASP A 478 -14.45 -19.89 0.86
N GLY A 479 -14.99 -21.08 1.10
CA GLY A 479 -16.40 -21.38 0.90
C GLY A 479 -17.29 -20.75 1.99
N HIS A 480 -18.57 -20.51 1.67
CA HIS A 480 -19.57 -20.19 2.68
C HIS A 480 -19.89 -21.41 3.56
N ASN A 481 -20.22 -21.17 4.84
CA ASN A 481 -20.52 -22.24 5.80
C ASN A 481 -21.61 -23.20 5.33
N GLU A 482 -22.64 -22.73 4.64
CA GLU A 482 -23.73 -23.56 4.13
C GLU A 482 -23.27 -24.52 3.01
N ARG A 483 -22.16 -24.23 2.31
CA ARG A 483 -21.50 -25.16 1.36
C ARG A 483 -20.55 -26.12 2.08
N LEU A 484 -19.90 -25.65 3.15
CA LEU A 484 -18.96 -26.42 3.97
C LEU A 484 -19.70 -27.46 4.83
N GLN A 485 -20.87 -27.11 5.37
CA GLN A 485 -21.72 -27.94 6.22
C GLN A 485 -22.17 -29.24 5.52
N LEU A 486 -22.48 -29.18 4.22
CA LEU A 486 -22.80 -30.36 3.41
C LEU A 486 -21.68 -31.42 3.41
N ILE A 487 -20.41 -31.00 3.54
CA ILE A 487 -19.26 -31.92 3.65
C ILE A 487 -19.12 -32.46 5.08
N VAL A 488 -19.45 -31.64 6.09
CA VAL A 488 -19.42 -32.02 7.51
C VAL A 488 -20.49 -33.05 7.82
N ASP A 489 -21.71 -32.88 7.33
CA ASP A 489 -22.83 -33.78 7.64
C ASP A 489 -22.75 -35.11 6.88
N GLU A 490 -22.22 -35.13 5.65
CA GLU A 490 -21.84 -36.37 4.99
C GLU A 490 -20.74 -37.13 5.76
N ARG A 491 -19.73 -36.44 6.30
CA ARG A 491 -18.70 -37.09 7.12
C ARG A 491 -19.29 -37.71 8.38
N LYS A 492 -20.24 -37.03 9.04
CA LYS A 492 -21.00 -37.59 10.17
C LYS A 492 -21.86 -38.78 9.74
N ALA A 493 -22.55 -38.69 8.60
CA ALA A 493 -23.39 -39.77 8.07
C ALA A 493 -22.55 -41.01 7.69
N ALA A 494 -21.44 -40.82 6.98
CA ALA A 494 -20.49 -41.90 6.66
C ALA A 494 -19.89 -42.53 7.93
N GLN A 495 -19.55 -41.73 8.96
CA GLN A 495 -19.09 -42.25 10.24
C GLN A 495 -20.19 -43.04 10.98
N LYS A 496 -21.45 -42.61 10.90
CA LYS A 496 -22.61 -43.33 11.46
C LYS A 496 -22.82 -44.66 10.72
N MET A 497 -22.82 -44.65 9.38
CA MET A 497 -22.93 -45.85 8.56
C MET A 497 -21.78 -46.83 8.80
N ALA A 498 -20.53 -46.35 8.92
CA ALA A 498 -19.38 -47.20 9.24
C ALA A 498 -19.47 -47.81 10.65
N ARG A 499 -20.00 -47.07 11.65
CA ARG A 499 -20.30 -47.62 12.98
C ARG A 499 -21.40 -48.68 12.93
N GLN A 500 -22.46 -48.44 12.15
CA GLN A 500 -23.55 -49.41 11.97
C GLN A 500 -23.09 -50.67 11.22
N GLN A 501 -22.27 -50.53 10.17
CA GLN A 501 -21.66 -51.66 9.46
C GLN A 501 -20.66 -52.42 10.32
N LYS A 502 -19.86 -51.75 11.15
CA LYS A 502 -18.99 -52.44 12.11
C LYS A 502 -19.83 -53.23 13.11
N LYS A 503 -20.90 -52.64 13.67
CA LYS A 503 -21.80 -53.36 14.57
C LYS A 503 -22.45 -54.56 13.88
N ALA A 504 -23.05 -54.37 12.70
CA ALA A 504 -23.67 -55.46 11.94
C ALA A 504 -22.68 -56.58 11.56
N ARG A 505 -21.41 -56.26 11.30
CA ARG A 505 -20.36 -57.28 11.14
C ARG A 505 -20.09 -58.05 12.43
N GLN A 506 -19.97 -57.37 13.57
CA GLN A 506 -19.79 -58.03 14.86
C GLN A 506 -21.03 -58.86 15.26
N ASP A 507 -22.23 -58.37 14.96
CA ASP A 507 -23.51 -59.07 15.19
C ASP A 507 -23.60 -60.35 14.30
N VAL A 508 -23.11 -60.31 13.05
CA VAL A 508 -23.05 -61.49 12.13
C VAL A 508 -21.91 -62.45 12.48
N GLU A 509 -20.72 -61.94 12.82
CA GLU A 509 -19.54 -62.70 13.22
C GLU A 509 -19.77 -63.45 14.56
N ALA A 510 -20.65 -62.93 15.41
CA ALA A 510 -21.17 -63.62 16.59
C ALA A 510 -22.31 -64.61 16.32
N SER A 511 -22.85 -64.68 15.09
CA SER A 511 -24.02 -65.49 14.71
C SER A 511 -23.71 -66.62 13.72
N ALA A 512 -22.44 -66.84 13.36
CA ALA A 512 -22.03 -67.76 12.30
C ALA A 512 -21.31 -69.00 12.85
N GLU A 513 -22.05 -70.07 13.15
CA GLU A 513 -21.46 -71.41 13.30
C GLU A 513 -21.05 -71.99 11.92
N PRO A 514 -19.98 -72.81 11.85
CA PRO A 514 -19.38 -73.22 10.58
C PRO A 514 -20.04 -74.46 9.95
N MET A 515 -20.50 -74.35 8.70
CA MET A 515 -20.89 -75.51 7.87
C MET A 515 -20.30 -75.47 6.45
N GLN A 516 -20.34 -76.63 5.79
CA GLN A 516 -19.45 -77.07 4.71
C GLN A 516 -19.89 -76.66 3.27
N PRO A 517 -19.04 -76.84 2.22
CA PRO A 517 -19.18 -76.11 0.96
C PRO A 517 -19.67 -76.89 -0.29
N ALA A 518 -20.16 -76.12 -1.28
CA ALA A 518 -20.28 -76.42 -2.73
C ALA A 518 -21.40 -77.41 -3.19
N PRO A 519 -21.80 -77.44 -4.51
CA PRO A 519 -21.31 -76.67 -5.68
C PRO A 519 -22.37 -75.97 -6.61
N GLU A 520 -21.86 -75.08 -7.47
CA GLU A 520 -22.20 -74.73 -8.89
C GLU A 520 -23.64 -74.55 -9.47
N ALA A 521 -23.85 -73.45 -10.22
CA ALA A 521 -24.67 -73.34 -11.46
C ALA A 521 -24.41 -72.01 -12.26
N HIS A 522 -24.87 -71.92 -13.53
CA HIS A 522 -24.38 -71.02 -14.61
C HIS A 522 -25.23 -69.75 -14.99
N GLU A 523 -24.53 -68.68 -15.44
CA GLU A 523 -24.70 -67.77 -16.62
C GLU A 523 -25.98 -66.93 -17.01
N ARG A 524 -25.72 -65.67 -17.48
CA ARG A 524 -26.38 -64.85 -18.57
C ARG A 524 -27.81 -64.26 -18.36
N GLU A 525 -28.34 -63.25 -19.10
CA GLU A 525 -27.88 -62.07 -19.91
C GLU A 525 -29.12 -61.19 -20.39
N VAL A 526 -28.93 -60.02 -21.05
CA VAL A 526 -29.90 -59.27 -21.94
C VAL A 526 -30.89 -58.19 -21.36
N SER A 527 -31.39 -57.25 -22.20
CA SER A 527 -32.40 -56.14 -22.01
C SER A 527 -33.01 -55.73 -23.41
N PRO A 528 -33.99 -54.78 -23.69
CA PRO A 528 -34.48 -53.53 -23.03
C PRO A 528 -36.05 -53.48 -22.88
N PRO A 529 -37.00 -52.61 -23.41
CA PRO A 529 -37.05 -51.32 -24.17
C PRO A 529 -37.99 -50.18 -23.57
N ARG A 530 -38.86 -49.50 -24.37
CA ARG A 530 -39.84 -48.39 -24.04
C ARG A 530 -40.99 -48.28 -25.11
N PRO A 531 -42.13 -47.56 -24.85
CA PRO A 531 -42.62 -46.43 -25.72
C PRO A 531 -43.40 -45.26 -25.01
N LEU A 532 -43.39 -43.97 -25.44
CA LEU A 532 -44.33 -43.13 -26.30
C LEU A 532 -45.73 -42.81 -25.68
N GLN A 533 -46.53 -41.72 -25.89
CA GLN A 533 -46.61 -40.39 -26.62
C GLN A 533 -47.78 -39.54 -25.98
N GLU A 534 -48.34 -38.32 -26.28
CA GLU A 534 -48.32 -37.14 -27.22
C GLU A 534 -49.08 -35.91 -26.51
N ARG A 535 -49.74 -34.78 -26.94
CA ARG A 535 -50.21 -33.89 -28.10
C ARG A 535 -50.78 -32.54 -27.48
N ARG A 536 -51.18 -31.38 -28.09
CA ARG A 536 -50.94 -30.62 -29.38
C ARG A 536 -51.07 -29.02 -29.28
N PRO A 537 -52.12 -28.20 -29.68
CA PRO A 537 -51.93 -26.80 -30.21
C PRO A 537 -52.99 -25.68 -29.80
N GLU A 538 -53.39 -24.57 -30.49
CA GLU A 538 -53.13 -23.78 -31.78
C GLU A 538 -53.73 -22.30 -31.71
N ALA A 539 -53.68 -21.48 -32.80
CA ALA A 539 -54.49 -20.25 -33.17
C ALA A 539 -53.88 -18.80 -33.16
N ASP A 540 -54.40 -17.88 -34.02
CA ASP A 540 -53.67 -16.74 -34.66
C ASP A 540 -54.32 -15.30 -34.65
N ARG A 541 -53.54 -14.24 -35.03
CA ARG A 541 -53.86 -13.22 -36.10
C ARG A 541 -52.82 -12.08 -36.33
N GLU A 542 -52.95 -11.33 -37.44
CA GLU A 542 -51.95 -10.42 -38.06
C GLU A 542 -52.25 -8.88 -38.00
N GLY A 543 -51.29 -8.04 -38.42
CA GLY A 543 -51.43 -6.58 -38.67
C GLY A 543 -50.19 -5.93 -39.33
N GLN A 544 -50.31 -4.75 -39.95
CA GLN A 544 -49.33 -4.12 -40.88
C GLN A 544 -48.94 -2.68 -40.43
N ALA A 545 -48.08 -1.85 -41.06
CA ALA A 545 -47.46 -1.86 -42.41
C ALA A 545 -46.04 -1.22 -42.47
N GLN A 546 -45.82 -0.14 -43.26
CA GLN A 546 -44.51 0.33 -43.79
C GLN A 546 -44.39 1.90 -43.78
N GLU A 547 -43.35 2.62 -44.25
CA GLU A 547 -42.15 2.35 -45.09
C GLU A 547 -40.97 3.36 -44.85
N ALA A 548 -39.93 3.28 -45.68
CA ALA A 548 -38.65 3.98 -45.88
C ALA A 548 -38.40 5.47 -45.55
N GLY A 549 -37.10 5.78 -45.29
CA GLY A 549 -36.58 7.16 -45.16
C GLY A 549 -35.06 7.36 -44.92
N LYS A 550 -34.17 6.77 -45.74
CA LYS A 550 -32.71 7.03 -45.90
C LYS A 550 -31.85 7.67 -44.76
N LYS A 551 -30.85 6.90 -44.30
CA LYS A 551 -29.44 7.29 -44.03
C LYS A 551 -29.13 8.40 -42.99
N THR A 552 -29.02 7.98 -41.72
CA THR A 552 -27.84 8.29 -40.87
C THR A 552 -27.35 6.99 -40.22
N ALA A 553 -26.19 6.99 -39.55
CA ALA A 553 -25.81 5.89 -38.66
C ALA A 553 -26.76 5.88 -37.45
N ALA A 554 -27.84 5.11 -37.58
CA ALA A 554 -29.06 5.36 -36.84
C ALA A 554 -28.90 5.07 -35.33
N ARG A 555 -29.02 6.13 -34.50
CA ARG A 555 -29.02 6.03 -33.02
C ARG A 555 -30.04 4.97 -32.59
N LEU A 556 -29.72 4.14 -31.60
CA LEU A 556 -30.42 2.88 -31.30
C LEU A 556 -31.96 2.94 -31.19
N HIS A 557 -32.54 4.06 -30.78
CA HIS A 557 -33.99 4.28 -30.75
C HIS A 557 -34.67 4.29 -32.14
N HIS A 558 -33.91 4.44 -33.23
CA HIS A 558 -34.40 4.27 -34.61
C HIS A 558 -34.36 2.81 -35.09
N GLN A 559 -33.64 1.93 -34.39
CA GLN A 559 -33.51 0.51 -34.75
C GLN A 559 -34.61 -0.34 -34.10
N VAL A 560 -35.29 0.20 -33.09
CA VAL A 560 -36.41 -0.44 -32.37
C VAL A 560 -37.69 0.34 -32.66
N PRO A 561 -38.83 -0.31 -33.02
CA PRO A 561 -40.11 0.36 -33.18
C PRO A 561 -40.54 1.10 -31.91
N ARG A 562 -41.20 2.25 -32.05
CA ARG A 562 -41.54 3.13 -30.91
C ARG A 562 -42.46 2.48 -29.87
N GLY A 563 -43.23 1.46 -30.26
CA GLY A 563 -44.02 0.64 -29.33
C GLY A 563 -43.16 -0.24 -28.43
N ASP A 564 -42.11 -0.85 -28.97
CA ASP A 564 -41.24 -1.79 -28.24
C ASP A 564 -40.20 -1.11 -27.34
N TRP A 565 -39.95 0.19 -27.52
CA TRP A 565 -39.02 1.02 -26.71
C TRP A 565 -39.12 0.80 -25.19
N TYR A 566 -40.32 0.53 -24.70
CA TYR A 566 -40.61 0.32 -23.27
C TYR A 566 -41.08 -1.10 -22.94
N ARG A 567 -41.15 -2.03 -23.92
CA ARG A 567 -41.68 -3.40 -23.76
C ARG A 567 -40.92 -4.22 -22.71
N MET A 568 -39.58 -4.13 -22.71
CA MET A 568 -38.72 -4.83 -21.75
C MET A 568 -38.33 -3.93 -20.58
N MET A 569 -38.05 -4.50 -19.41
CA MET A 569 -37.48 -3.76 -18.27
C MET A 569 -36.10 -3.20 -18.61
N CYS A 570 -35.86 -1.93 -18.29
CA CYS A 570 -34.56 -1.29 -18.45
C CYS A 570 -33.51 -1.98 -17.56
N PRO A 571 -32.39 -2.51 -18.11
CA PRO A 571 -31.35 -3.14 -17.30
C PRO A 571 -30.47 -2.12 -16.54
N ARG A 572 -30.67 -0.81 -16.78
CA ARG A 572 -29.84 0.28 -16.25
C ARG A 572 -30.49 1.00 -15.06
N CYS A 573 -31.70 1.54 -15.25
CA CYS A 573 -32.47 2.20 -14.18
C CYS A 573 -33.61 1.33 -13.62
N HIS A 574 -33.69 0.05 -13.99
CA HIS A 574 -34.71 -0.92 -13.54
C HIS A 574 -36.18 -0.54 -13.84
N ALA A 575 -36.43 0.57 -14.54
CA ALA A 575 -37.77 0.97 -15.01
C ALA A 575 -38.47 -0.16 -15.76
N GLY A 576 -39.60 -0.63 -15.22
CA GLY A 576 -40.35 -1.79 -15.72
C GLY A 576 -41.04 -1.56 -17.08
N PRO A 577 -41.65 -2.61 -17.65
CA PRO A 577 -42.42 -2.53 -18.89
C PRO A 577 -43.42 -1.36 -18.91
N GLY A 578 -43.52 -0.66 -20.04
CA GLY A 578 -44.40 0.49 -20.23
C GLY A 578 -44.04 1.77 -19.46
N LYS A 579 -43.03 1.76 -18.57
CA LYS A 579 -42.58 2.95 -17.84
C LYS A 579 -41.38 3.62 -18.54
N LEU A 580 -41.39 4.96 -18.58
CA LEU A 580 -40.26 5.79 -18.99
C LEU A 580 -39.00 5.44 -18.18
N CYS A 581 -37.82 5.69 -18.76
CA CYS A 581 -36.56 5.54 -18.04
C CYS A 581 -36.32 6.77 -17.14
N ASP A 582 -35.73 6.58 -15.97
CA ASP A 582 -35.20 7.69 -15.17
C ASP A 582 -33.99 8.32 -15.86
N ASN A 583 -33.78 9.62 -15.68
CA ASN A 583 -32.68 10.37 -16.30
C ASN A 583 -31.38 10.24 -15.48
N ASP A 584 -30.90 9.01 -15.30
CA ASP A 584 -29.73 8.72 -14.45
C ASP A 584 -28.40 9.27 -15.02
N ASP A 585 -28.35 9.54 -16.33
CA ASP A 585 -27.22 10.16 -17.01
C ASP A 585 -27.31 11.69 -17.14
N ARG A 586 -28.37 12.32 -16.60
CA ARG A 586 -28.60 13.77 -16.60
C ARG A 586 -28.62 14.41 -18.00
N VAL A 587 -29.06 13.66 -19.01
CA VAL A 587 -29.19 14.16 -20.39
C VAL A 587 -30.50 14.94 -20.53
N GLY A 588 -30.44 16.24 -20.23
CA GLY A 588 -31.57 17.17 -20.25
C GLY A 588 -32.18 17.43 -18.86
N PRO A 589 -33.11 18.39 -18.74
CA PRO A 589 -33.54 18.94 -17.44
C PRO A 589 -34.64 18.13 -16.71
N SER A 590 -35.26 17.14 -17.36
CA SER A 590 -36.39 16.39 -16.79
C SER A 590 -35.92 15.17 -15.97
N GLU A 591 -36.60 14.84 -14.87
CA GLU A 591 -36.28 13.64 -14.06
C GLU A 591 -36.50 12.31 -14.81
N LYS A 592 -37.42 12.30 -15.77
CA LYS A 592 -37.66 11.16 -16.68
C LYS A 592 -37.10 11.46 -18.06
N ARG A 593 -36.43 10.46 -18.62
CA ARG A 593 -35.71 10.54 -19.90
C ARG A 593 -36.70 10.38 -21.06
N GLN A 594 -36.72 11.35 -21.98
CA GLN A 594 -37.65 11.37 -23.12
C GLN A 594 -37.40 10.23 -24.13
N LEU A 595 -36.15 9.75 -24.21
CA LEU A 595 -35.74 8.58 -24.98
C LEU A 595 -35.25 7.48 -24.03
N PRO A 596 -35.55 6.19 -24.30
CA PRO A 596 -35.06 5.09 -23.49
C PRO A 596 -33.53 5.05 -23.43
N HIS A 597 -33.00 4.39 -22.40
CA HIS A 597 -31.59 4.03 -22.36
C HIS A 597 -31.22 3.04 -23.48
N ASP A 598 -30.05 3.25 -24.10
CA ASP A 598 -29.55 2.41 -25.20
C ASP A 598 -29.40 0.93 -24.78
N GLU A 599 -29.13 0.66 -23.50
CA GLU A 599 -29.06 -0.68 -22.92
C GLU A 599 -30.44 -1.36 -22.86
N ARG A 600 -31.54 -0.59 -22.74
CA ARG A 600 -32.91 -1.10 -22.86
C ARG A 600 -33.23 -1.44 -24.31
N LEU A 601 -32.82 -0.58 -25.24
CA LEU A 601 -33.05 -0.76 -26.68
C LEU A 601 -32.23 -1.95 -27.24
N ARG A 602 -30.96 -2.09 -26.86
CA ARG A 602 -30.15 -3.29 -27.17
C ARG A 602 -30.80 -4.56 -26.64
N ARG A 603 -31.40 -4.54 -25.44
CA ARG A 603 -32.10 -5.71 -24.87
C ARG A 603 -33.33 -6.13 -25.68
N VAL A 604 -34.01 -5.18 -26.34
CA VAL A 604 -35.12 -5.47 -27.27
C VAL A 604 -34.59 -5.99 -28.62
N LEU A 605 -33.49 -5.43 -29.14
CA LEU A 605 -32.82 -5.95 -30.35
C LEU A 605 -32.21 -7.35 -30.16
N GLN A 606 -31.99 -7.77 -28.91
CA GLN A 606 -31.41 -9.05 -28.53
C GLN A 606 -32.46 -10.10 -28.11
N SER A 607 -33.77 -9.80 -28.19
CA SER A 607 -34.83 -10.70 -27.69
C SER A 607 -35.61 -11.45 -28.78
N ASP A 608 -35.23 -11.34 -30.05
CA ASP A 608 -35.88 -12.03 -31.17
C ASP A 608 -35.03 -13.22 -31.67
N ASP A 609 -35.49 -14.44 -31.43
CA ASP A 609 -35.11 -15.59 -32.25
C ASP A 609 -35.75 -15.47 -33.64
N ARG A 610 -34.97 -15.69 -34.70
CA ARG A 610 -35.48 -15.84 -36.07
C ARG A 610 -35.04 -17.17 -36.68
N LEU A 611 -35.92 -18.15 -36.58
CA LEU A 611 -35.97 -19.30 -37.49
C LEU A 611 -37.38 -19.40 -38.08
N GLY A 612 -37.48 -19.32 -39.41
CA GLY A 612 -38.69 -19.69 -40.15
C GLY A 612 -38.83 -21.21 -40.25
N PRO A 613 -39.82 -21.73 -41.00
CA PRO A 613 -39.85 -21.45 -42.44
C PRO A 613 -41.23 -21.13 -43.05
N GLY A 614 -41.21 -20.56 -44.25
CA GLY A 614 -42.41 -20.18 -45.01
C GLY A 614 -42.18 -20.14 -46.53
N GLU A 615 -41.39 -21.08 -47.07
CA GLU A 615 -41.23 -21.18 -48.53
C GLU A 615 -42.45 -21.85 -49.19
N LYS A 616 -43.16 -21.08 -50.03
CA LYS A 616 -43.75 -21.41 -51.34
C LYS A 616 -44.67 -20.25 -51.78
N GLN A 617 -44.82 -19.92 -53.06
CA GLN A 617 -44.31 -20.56 -54.28
C GLN A 617 -44.13 -19.49 -55.37
N LYS A 618 -43.11 -19.63 -56.23
CA LYS A 618 -43.15 -18.94 -57.53
C LYS A 618 -44.24 -19.58 -58.40
N GLY A 619 -45.11 -18.78 -58.98
CA GLY A 619 -45.85 -19.20 -60.18
C GLY A 619 -44.86 -19.51 -61.31
N ALA A 620 -45.11 -20.59 -62.04
CA ALA A 620 -44.20 -21.04 -63.09
C ALA A 620 -44.42 -20.27 -64.41
N ARG A 621 -43.33 -20.04 -65.13
CA ARG A 621 -43.31 -20.03 -66.59
C ARG A 621 -41.89 -20.32 -67.09
N ASP A 622 -41.82 -21.21 -68.08
CA ASP A 622 -40.94 -21.24 -69.26
C ASP A 622 -39.41 -21.07 -69.07
N GLU A 623 -38.50 -21.84 -69.68
CA GLU A 623 -38.61 -23.01 -70.58
C GLU A 623 -37.25 -23.75 -70.66
N ARG A 624 -37.18 -24.88 -71.39
CA ARG A 624 -36.08 -25.43 -72.27
C ARG A 624 -34.60 -24.99 -72.02
N GLN A 625 -33.53 -25.81 -72.16
CA GLN A 625 -33.33 -27.17 -72.70
C GLN A 625 -31.88 -27.68 -72.44
N HIS A 626 -31.64 -29.00 -72.58
CA HIS A 626 -30.39 -29.72 -72.97
C HIS A 626 -29.06 -29.60 -72.14
N GLN A 627 -28.54 -30.73 -71.60
CA GLN A 627 -27.36 -31.54 -72.04
C GLN A 627 -25.98 -30.95 -71.66
N ALA A 628 -25.14 -31.55 -70.77
CA ALA A 628 -24.41 -32.84 -70.75
C ALA A 628 -22.90 -32.69 -71.17
N PRO A 629 -21.98 -33.66 -70.93
CA PRO A 629 -21.60 -34.20 -69.61
C PRO A 629 -20.03 -34.11 -69.38
N PRO A 630 -19.19 -35.08 -68.89
CA PRO A 630 -17.99 -34.72 -68.09
C PRO A 630 -16.60 -35.22 -68.61
N PRO A 631 -15.51 -34.77 -67.97
CA PRO A 631 -14.44 -35.67 -67.48
C PRO A 631 -13.90 -35.25 -66.09
N ALA A 632 -12.97 -35.91 -65.39
CA ALA A 632 -12.49 -37.29 -65.22
C ALA A 632 -11.28 -37.23 -64.23
N ARG A 633 -10.75 -38.35 -63.72
CA ARG A 633 -9.58 -38.40 -62.79
C ARG A 633 -8.26 -38.25 -63.57
N ALA A 634 -7.07 -37.94 -63.02
CA ALA A 634 -6.53 -37.88 -61.64
C ALA A 634 -5.49 -36.71 -61.52
N LYS A 635 -4.38 -36.64 -60.74
CA LYS A 635 -3.62 -37.59 -59.87
C LYS A 635 -2.96 -36.86 -58.65
N VAL A 636 -1.63 -36.95 -58.41
CA VAL A 636 -0.96 -36.49 -57.16
C VAL A 636 0.42 -35.82 -57.39
N ARG A 637 0.72 -34.74 -56.64
CA ARG A 637 2.07 -34.37 -56.15
C ARG A 637 1.95 -33.57 -54.81
N PRO A 638 3.02 -33.44 -53.99
CA PRO A 638 2.90 -33.19 -52.54
C PRO A 638 2.74 -31.71 -52.11
N PRO A 639 2.24 -31.44 -50.89
CA PRO A 639 2.03 -30.10 -50.35
C PRO A 639 3.34 -29.40 -49.92
N ARG A 640 3.40 -28.08 -50.13
CA ARG A 640 4.46 -27.19 -49.59
C ARG A 640 4.21 -26.85 -48.10
N PRO A 641 5.25 -26.51 -47.32
CA PRO A 641 5.12 -26.20 -45.90
C PRO A 641 4.30 -24.93 -45.62
N ARG A 642 3.69 -24.86 -44.43
CA ARG A 642 2.84 -23.74 -44.00
C ARG A 642 3.63 -22.44 -43.84
N ARG A 643 3.06 -21.36 -44.38
CA ARG A 643 3.50 -19.96 -44.22
C ARG A 643 3.45 -19.58 -42.73
N ARG A 644 4.60 -19.28 -42.10
CA ARG A 644 4.62 -18.63 -40.78
C ARG A 644 4.04 -17.22 -40.90
N GLU A 645 3.41 -16.76 -39.82
CA GLU A 645 2.90 -15.40 -39.69
C GLU A 645 4.06 -14.40 -39.62
N ARG A 646 3.83 -13.17 -40.09
CA ARG A 646 4.81 -12.08 -39.98
C ARG A 646 4.71 -11.45 -38.60
N GLU A 647 5.83 -11.36 -37.89
CA GLU A 647 5.97 -10.44 -36.77
C GLU A 647 5.90 -8.99 -37.27
N PRO A 648 5.31 -8.04 -36.51
CA PRO A 648 5.34 -6.63 -36.86
C PRO A 648 6.77 -6.07 -36.80
N GLN A 649 7.21 -5.48 -37.90
CA GLN A 649 8.52 -4.83 -38.01
C GLN A 649 8.38 -3.37 -37.57
N GLU A 650 8.70 -3.06 -36.32
CA GLU A 650 8.64 -1.68 -35.81
C GLU A 650 9.68 -0.80 -36.53
N THR A 651 9.19 0.26 -37.17
CA THR A 651 10.02 1.23 -37.90
C THR A 651 10.54 2.29 -36.95
N ALA A 652 11.87 2.38 -36.78
CA ALA A 652 12.50 3.53 -36.15
C ALA A 652 12.33 4.77 -37.04
N GLY A 653 11.68 5.81 -36.53
CA GLY A 653 11.44 7.08 -37.23
C GLY A 653 10.75 8.07 -36.29
N SER A 654 11.12 9.35 -36.39
CA SER A 654 10.71 10.37 -35.42
C SER A 654 9.21 10.60 -35.36
N ALA A 655 8.61 10.33 -34.19
CA ALA A 655 7.29 10.81 -33.82
C ALA A 655 7.12 10.85 -32.29
N ALA A 656 6.38 11.86 -31.83
CA ALA A 656 5.79 11.98 -30.50
C ALA A 656 5.30 10.63 -29.94
N ARG A 657 5.88 10.16 -28.83
CA ARG A 657 5.48 8.88 -28.20
C ARG A 657 4.08 9.00 -27.57
N THR A 658 3.06 8.66 -28.34
CA THR A 658 1.67 8.52 -27.86
C THR A 658 1.55 7.26 -27.02
N TRP A 659 1.11 7.38 -25.77
CA TRP A 659 0.91 6.23 -24.89
C TRP A 659 -0.28 5.40 -25.36
N ASP A 660 -0.06 4.12 -25.62
CA ASP A 660 -1.10 3.20 -26.05
C ASP A 660 -1.90 2.69 -24.84
N ALA A 661 -3.16 2.30 -25.04
CA ALA A 661 -4.05 1.88 -23.97
C ALA A 661 -3.53 0.65 -23.20
N LYS A 662 -2.63 -0.14 -23.80
CA LYS A 662 -1.97 -1.28 -23.15
C LYS A 662 -0.86 -0.83 -22.19
N GLU A 663 -0.17 0.27 -22.47
CA GLU A 663 1.05 0.68 -21.76
C GLU A 663 0.76 1.32 -20.40
N VAL A 664 -0.41 1.98 -20.24
CA VAL A 664 -0.84 2.54 -18.95
C VAL A 664 -1.60 1.52 -18.11
N THR A 665 -1.54 1.63 -16.79
CA THR A 665 -2.39 0.86 -15.86
C THR A 665 -3.86 1.27 -16.00
N CYS A 666 -4.79 0.32 -15.98
CA CYS A 666 -6.22 0.61 -16.04
C CYS A 666 -6.74 1.21 -14.72
N PRO A 667 -7.27 2.45 -14.68
CA PRO A 667 -7.80 3.02 -13.43
C PRO A 667 -9.02 2.23 -12.88
N LYS A 668 -9.79 1.58 -13.76
CA LYS A 668 -11.03 0.86 -13.43
C LYS A 668 -10.83 -0.56 -12.86
N CYS A 669 -9.83 -1.31 -13.35
CA CYS A 669 -9.58 -2.68 -12.86
C CYS A 669 -8.15 -2.94 -12.38
N GLN A 670 -7.26 -1.95 -12.44
CA GLN A 670 -5.85 -2.00 -12.01
C GLN A 670 -5.02 -3.09 -12.73
N ALA A 671 -5.48 -3.56 -13.89
CA ALA A 671 -4.64 -4.32 -14.82
C ALA A 671 -3.45 -3.45 -15.25
N GLY A 672 -2.23 -3.90 -14.92
CA GLY A 672 -0.99 -3.18 -15.17
C GLY A 672 -0.60 -3.11 -16.65
N PRO A 673 0.50 -2.42 -16.99
CA PRO A 673 1.03 -2.34 -18.34
C PRO A 673 1.12 -3.71 -19.01
N ASN A 674 0.72 -3.78 -20.28
CA ASN A 674 0.64 -4.98 -21.13
C ASN A 674 -0.27 -6.12 -20.62
N SER A 675 -0.87 -6.00 -19.43
CA SER A 675 -1.83 -6.97 -18.89
C SER A 675 -3.23 -6.71 -19.47
N PRO A 676 -3.97 -7.73 -19.94
CA PRO A 676 -5.33 -7.55 -20.45
C PRO A 676 -6.31 -7.12 -19.35
N CYS A 677 -7.27 -6.26 -19.70
CA CYS A 677 -8.40 -5.95 -18.83
C CYS A 677 -9.44 -7.06 -18.91
N MET A 678 -9.75 -7.68 -17.77
CA MET A 678 -10.86 -8.62 -17.64
C MET A 678 -12.14 -7.89 -17.19
N PRO A 679 -13.34 -8.33 -17.65
CA PRO A 679 -13.58 -9.53 -18.44
C PRO A 679 -13.28 -9.41 -19.94
N HIS A 680 -13.46 -8.25 -20.56
CA HIS A 680 -13.31 -8.08 -22.01
C HIS A 680 -12.71 -6.71 -22.41
N GLY A 681 -11.56 -6.75 -23.08
CA GLY A 681 -10.95 -5.62 -23.80
C GLY A 681 -10.44 -4.48 -22.91
N PRO A 682 -9.55 -3.59 -23.41
CA PRO A 682 -9.12 -2.42 -22.66
C PRO A 682 -10.32 -1.54 -22.35
N HIS A 683 -10.63 -1.39 -21.06
CA HIS A 683 -11.73 -0.53 -20.59
C HIS A 683 -11.60 0.89 -21.17
N HIS A 684 -12.73 1.53 -21.50
CA HIS A 684 -12.75 2.91 -22.01
C HIS A 684 -11.94 3.89 -21.13
N GLU A 685 -12.05 3.72 -19.81
CA GLU A 685 -11.34 4.50 -18.81
C GLU A 685 -9.81 4.28 -18.84
N ARG A 686 -9.31 3.17 -19.42
CA ARG A 686 -7.88 2.97 -19.72
C ARG A 686 -7.44 3.71 -20.98
N VAL A 687 -8.30 3.72 -21.99
CA VAL A 687 -8.05 4.42 -23.27
C VAL A 687 -8.00 5.93 -23.04
N GLU A 688 -8.94 6.49 -22.29
CA GLU A 688 -8.91 7.91 -21.94
C GLU A 688 -7.73 8.26 -21.02
N TRP A 689 -7.37 7.38 -20.08
CA TRP A 689 -6.19 7.59 -19.23
C TRP A 689 -4.88 7.60 -20.03
N ALA A 690 -4.76 6.80 -21.10
CA ALA A 690 -3.62 6.84 -22.01
C ALA A 690 -3.57 8.15 -22.84
N LYS A 691 -4.72 8.64 -23.31
CA LYS A 691 -4.85 9.96 -23.97
C LYS A 691 -4.59 11.13 -23.02
N GLU A 692 -4.88 10.98 -21.73
CA GLU A 692 -4.61 11.97 -20.70
C GLU A 692 -3.11 11.98 -20.32
N PHE A 693 -2.49 10.81 -20.15
CA PHE A 693 -1.04 10.67 -20.00
C PHE A 693 -0.28 11.23 -21.19
N THR A 694 -0.77 10.98 -22.41
CA THR A 694 -0.21 11.60 -23.62
C THR A 694 -0.34 13.12 -23.55
N ARG A 695 -1.53 13.69 -23.32
CA ARG A 695 -1.70 15.15 -23.22
C ARG A 695 -0.80 15.80 -22.17
N LYS A 696 -0.69 15.20 -20.97
CA LYS A 696 0.16 15.67 -19.86
C LYS A 696 1.68 15.54 -20.09
N LEU A 697 2.11 15.15 -21.29
CA LEU A 697 3.50 15.24 -21.75
C LEU A 697 3.71 16.36 -22.80
N TRP A 698 2.64 17.05 -23.21
CA TRP A 698 2.65 18.20 -24.14
C TRP A 698 2.09 19.49 -23.50
N SER A 699 1.91 19.48 -22.18
CA SER A 699 1.40 20.58 -21.35
C SER A 699 2.07 20.56 -19.97
#